data_AF-A0A3P7EPT7-F1
#
_entry.id   AF-A0A3P7EPT7-F1
#
_cell.length_a   1.000
_cell.length_b   1.000
_cell.length_c   1.000
_cell.angle_alpha   90.00
_cell.angle_beta   90.00
_cell.angle_gamma   90.00
#
_symmetry.space_group_name_H-M   'P 1'
#
loop_
_entity.id
_entity.type
_entity.pdbx_description
1 polymer ?
#
loop_
_entity_poly.entity_id
_entity_poly.type
_entity_poly.pdbx_seq_one_letter_code
_entity_poly.pdbx_strand_id
1 'polypeptide(L)'
;MQTEYGSWWSSIDTHILSSGNCKVISELQCGENSVFWLESQFPTGRRALFQAKKDEDGIIEWTPKDISVRNTVHEYGGGSFIVVDDAPYYITMDGIFRQITADSEPELVVAGDYSHRFADLCYHKGVLYAVHEVHSGNEVENMIVQIVEGAVRPIVTGADFYAFPRISPDGQWLTWMEWDMPNMPWDETTVVISSIKENGDTDELYRISRKGVNYHSPEWSSAGNLYLISDHTNWWNVYEVNLAEHKLGQNLFPVDAEIGAPLWQFTERHFASNKMGIFMNVSGKLVYKQWNKQVKTIDCPYYTTFKCLALDESGTAYAIASGPAKSSSVMRIQLDTEKVDILRESRPSSDIDKYDISIPESMHFQSDGITVQAWFYPPFSKIYAAPEGTLPPVVLVAHGGPTAYSPNTLDMKIQYLTTRGFAVCDVNYRGSTGFGTVFRNMLRRNWGIVDRNDMINAASYLISQKRVDPKRLCIMGSSAGGYLLLATILKSNLFSAAASLYGVSDLIGLAKDTHKFELGYNEQLIGKFPEEKALYEQRSPLSHLDQLSTPVAFFHGEEDPVVPLTQSMQLYKALKMKGVPTSLTVFPGEAHGFKGSFANEVTMSGFYYFFCRMLGIKPSVESQIQIENLSKSQKEKSR
;
A
#
# COMPACT_ATOMS: atom_id res chain seq x y z
N MET A 1 -22.14 -3.55 -30.22
CA MET A 1 -23.48 -2.95 -30.02
C MET A 1 -23.30 -1.49 -29.63
N GLN A 2 -24.10 -0.58 -30.19
CA GLN A 2 -24.11 0.81 -29.72
C GLN A 2 -24.96 0.92 -28.46
N THR A 3 -24.35 1.34 -27.35
CA THR A 3 -25.01 1.36 -26.03
C THR A 3 -24.44 2.52 -25.21
N GLU A 4 -25.29 3.23 -24.46
CA GLU A 4 -24.88 4.39 -23.66
C GLU A 4 -23.76 4.02 -22.67
N TYR A 5 -22.74 4.88 -22.55
CA TYR A 5 -21.72 4.75 -21.53
C TYR A 5 -22.33 4.56 -20.13
N GLY A 6 -21.69 3.72 -19.31
CA GLY A 6 -22.12 3.38 -17.96
C GLY A 6 -23.15 2.25 -17.89
N SER A 7 -23.81 1.89 -19.00
CA SER A 7 -24.86 0.85 -19.06
C SER A 7 -24.41 -0.46 -19.70
N TRP A 8 -23.13 -0.61 -20.01
CA TRP A 8 -22.61 -1.80 -20.66
C TRP A 8 -22.65 -3.01 -19.72
N TRP A 9 -23.02 -4.17 -20.26
CA TRP A 9 -22.83 -5.43 -19.55
C TRP A 9 -21.36 -5.84 -19.60
N SER A 10 -20.87 -6.49 -18.55
CA SER A 10 -19.50 -6.99 -18.46
C SER A 10 -19.48 -8.36 -17.80
N SER A 11 -18.57 -9.23 -18.26
CA SER A 11 -18.28 -10.52 -17.63
C SER A 11 -17.48 -10.41 -16.34
N ILE A 12 -16.93 -9.23 -16.02
CA ILE A 12 -16.32 -8.95 -14.72
C ILE A 12 -17.46 -8.69 -13.73
N ASP A 13 -17.87 -9.69 -12.98
CA ASP A 13 -18.82 -9.56 -11.87
C ASP A 13 -18.11 -9.33 -10.53
N THR A 14 -18.85 -9.30 -9.42
CA THR A 14 -18.27 -9.06 -8.09
C THR A 14 -17.44 -10.22 -7.56
N HIS A 15 -17.73 -11.47 -7.97
CA HIS A 15 -16.98 -12.65 -7.58
C HIS A 15 -15.54 -12.66 -8.13
N ILE A 16 -15.21 -11.72 -9.03
CA ILE A 16 -13.82 -11.44 -9.39
C ILE A 16 -12.95 -11.03 -8.18
N LEU A 17 -13.56 -10.51 -7.11
CA LEU A 17 -12.84 -10.15 -5.88
C LEU A 17 -12.63 -11.36 -4.95
N SER A 18 -13.13 -12.54 -5.31
CA SER A 18 -13.08 -13.76 -4.50
C SER A 18 -12.69 -15.02 -5.31
N SER A 19 -12.09 -14.82 -6.49
CA SER A 19 -11.66 -15.88 -7.41
C SER A 19 -10.20 -15.72 -7.81
N GLY A 20 -9.62 -16.77 -8.40
CA GLY A 20 -8.18 -16.88 -8.67
C GLY A 20 -7.50 -17.79 -7.65
N ASN A 21 -6.18 -17.78 -7.64
CA ASN A 21 -5.38 -18.56 -6.69
C ASN A 21 -5.42 -17.92 -5.29
N CYS A 22 -5.33 -16.60 -5.22
CA CYS A 22 -5.40 -15.82 -3.98
C CYS A 22 -5.72 -14.34 -4.27
N LYS A 23 -6.01 -13.56 -3.21
CA LYS A 23 -6.31 -12.12 -3.31
C LYS A 23 -5.08 -11.33 -3.76
N VAL A 24 -3.95 -11.56 -3.12
CA VAL A 24 -2.69 -10.85 -3.38
C VAL A 24 -1.50 -11.63 -2.81
N ILE A 25 -0.34 -11.48 -3.46
CA ILE A 25 0.96 -11.95 -2.96
C ILE A 25 1.65 -10.75 -2.33
N SER A 26 2.05 -10.84 -1.05
CA SER A 26 2.34 -9.65 -0.23
C SER A 26 3.78 -9.54 0.27
N GLU A 27 4.38 -10.64 0.68
CA GLU A 27 5.75 -10.70 1.21
C GLU A 27 6.48 -11.85 0.54
N LEU A 28 7.80 -11.72 0.36
CA LEU A 28 8.66 -12.70 -0.30
C LEU A 28 10.02 -12.74 0.38
N GLN A 29 10.63 -13.92 0.50
CA GLN A 29 12.06 -14.09 0.84
C GLN A 29 12.62 -15.30 0.10
N CYS A 30 13.93 -15.34 -0.16
CA CYS A 30 14.58 -16.52 -0.73
C CYS A 30 15.52 -17.18 0.29
N GLY A 31 15.56 -18.51 0.27
CA GLY A 31 16.63 -19.31 0.85
C GLY A 31 17.73 -19.56 -0.18
N GLU A 32 18.57 -20.56 0.07
CA GLU A 32 19.67 -20.92 -0.85
C GLU A 32 19.13 -21.55 -2.15
N ASN A 33 18.16 -22.45 -2.01
CA ASN A 33 17.62 -23.24 -3.14
C ASN A 33 16.10 -23.09 -3.31
N SER A 34 15.50 -22.12 -2.64
CA SER A 34 14.06 -21.93 -2.64
C SER A 34 13.64 -20.47 -2.49
N VAL A 35 12.38 -20.18 -2.84
CA VAL A 35 11.73 -18.91 -2.58
C VAL A 35 10.42 -19.16 -1.84
N PHE A 36 10.14 -18.30 -0.87
CA PHE A 36 8.96 -18.32 -0.03
C PHE A 36 8.15 -17.04 -0.20
N TRP A 37 6.83 -17.12 -0.10
CA TRP A 37 5.95 -15.95 -0.15
C TRP A 37 4.65 -16.14 0.62
N LEU A 38 4.01 -15.02 0.93
CA LEU A 38 2.68 -15.00 1.55
C LEU A 38 1.58 -14.72 0.54
N GLU A 39 0.59 -15.59 0.50
CA GLU A 39 -0.66 -15.42 -0.24
C GLU A 39 -1.82 -15.09 0.70
N SER A 40 -2.55 -14.01 0.43
CA SER A 40 -3.81 -13.70 1.13
C SER A 40 -4.96 -14.50 0.51
N GLN A 41 -5.47 -15.48 1.24
CA GLN A 41 -6.42 -16.49 0.75
C GLN A 41 -7.87 -15.97 0.72
N PHE A 42 -8.67 -16.51 -0.21
CA PHE A 42 -10.13 -16.36 -0.18
C PHE A 42 -10.80 -17.45 0.68
N PRO A 43 -12.04 -17.22 1.15
CA PRO A 43 -12.71 -15.93 1.29
C PRO A 43 -12.27 -15.17 2.56
N THR A 44 -11.44 -15.80 3.39
CA THR A 44 -11.17 -15.38 4.78
C THR A 44 -10.14 -14.25 4.92
N GLY A 45 -9.27 -14.06 3.93
CA GLY A 45 -8.11 -13.17 4.04
C GLY A 45 -6.97 -13.73 4.88
N ARG A 46 -6.97 -15.04 5.21
CA ARG A 46 -5.85 -15.75 5.86
C ARG A 46 -4.57 -15.56 5.05
N ARG A 47 -3.46 -15.19 5.69
CA ARG A 47 -2.14 -15.16 5.02
C ARG A 47 -1.45 -16.51 5.21
N ALA A 48 -1.29 -17.24 4.10
CA ALA A 48 -0.65 -18.55 4.10
C ALA A 48 0.73 -18.49 3.44
N LEU A 49 1.69 -19.23 3.99
CA LEU A 49 3.07 -19.28 3.52
C LEU A 49 3.24 -20.41 2.51
N PHE A 50 3.84 -20.08 1.37
CA PHE A 50 4.12 -20.99 0.28
C PHE A 50 5.61 -20.99 -0.07
N GLN A 51 6.08 -22.08 -0.66
CA GLN A 51 7.44 -22.25 -1.15
C GLN A 51 7.43 -22.82 -2.57
N ALA A 52 8.38 -22.37 -3.39
CA ALA A 52 8.82 -23.05 -4.60
C ALA A 52 10.34 -23.27 -4.52
N LYS A 53 10.79 -24.47 -4.89
CA LYS A 53 12.21 -24.80 -4.98
C LYS A 53 12.71 -24.54 -6.41
N LYS A 54 14.02 -24.34 -6.57
CA LYS A 54 14.61 -24.01 -7.88
C LYS A 54 14.44 -25.11 -8.92
N ASP A 55 14.69 -26.36 -8.53
CA ASP A 55 14.82 -27.52 -9.41
C ASP A 55 13.68 -28.54 -9.28
N GLU A 56 12.60 -28.17 -8.59
CA GLU A 56 11.39 -29.01 -8.44
C GLU A 56 10.19 -28.26 -9.00
N ASP A 57 9.35 -28.97 -9.76
CA ASP A 57 8.06 -28.43 -10.17
C ASP A 57 7.06 -28.55 -9.02
N GLY A 58 6.38 -27.44 -8.70
CA GLY A 58 5.31 -27.41 -7.71
C GLY A 58 5.44 -26.29 -6.70
N ILE A 59 4.38 -26.13 -5.92
CA ILE A 59 4.27 -25.13 -4.86
C ILE A 59 3.79 -25.85 -3.62
N ILE A 60 4.51 -25.67 -2.52
CA ILE A 60 4.24 -26.30 -1.23
C ILE A 60 3.62 -25.26 -0.30
N GLU A 61 2.45 -25.55 0.28
CA GLU A 61 1.88 -24.77 1.37
C GLU A 61 2.49 -25.24 2.70
N TRP A 62 2.99 -24.31 3.50
CA TRP A 62 3.61 -24.63 4.79
C TRP A 62 2.63 -24.49 5.95
N THR A 63 1.83 -23.43 5.94
CA THR A 63 1.05 -23.04 7.12
C THR A 63 -0.28 -23.80 7.23
N PRO A 64 -0.59 -24.39 8.40
CA PRO A 64 -1.90 -24.98 8.70
C PRO A 64 -3.08 -24.05 8.43
N LYS A 65 -4.27 -24.63 8.16
CA LYS A 65 -5.48 -23.91 7.72
C LYS A 65 -6.04 -22.92 8.73
N ASP A 66 -5.76 -23.13 9.99
CA ASP A 66 -6.13 -22.32 11.15
C ASP A 66 -5.10 -21.23 11.48
N ILE A 67 -3.91 -21.28 10.89
CA ILE A 67 -2.83 -20.31 11.10
C ILE A 67 -2.83 -19.24 10.00
N SER A 68 -2.71 -17.97 10.40
CA SER A 68 -2.47 -16.84 9.49
C SER A 68 -1.15 -16.16 9.85
N VAL A 69 -0.19 -16.19 8.92
CA VAL A 69 1.12 -15.52 9.05
C VAL A 69 0.97 -14.03 8.81
N ARG A 70 0.81 -13.28 9.91
CA ARG A 70 0.66 -11.83 9.91
C ARG A 70 0.91 -11.30 11.32
N ASN A 71 1.29 -10.03 11.39
CA ASN A 71 1.28 -9.24 12.63
C ASN A 71 0.54 -7.92 12.40
N THR A 72 0.43 -7.12 13.47
CA THR A 72 -0.23 -5.80 13.50
C THR A 72 0.66 -4.76 14.19
N VAL A 73 1.99 -4.94 14.16
CA VAL A 73 2.92 -3.90 14.65
C VAL A 73 2.65 -2.62 13.85
N HIS A 74 2.58 -1.48 14.54
CA HIS A 74 2.20 -0.19 13.98
C HIS A 74 0.80 -0.18 13.32
N GLU A 75 -0.08 -1.13 13.64
CA GLU A 75 -1.40 -1.37 13.01
C GLU A 75 -1.35 -1.82 11.52
N TYR A 76 -0.17 -1.81 10.89
CA TYR A 76 0.02 -2.16 9.48
C TYR A 76 0.73 -3.51 9.27
N GLY A 77 1.67 -3.84 10.15
CA GLY A 77 2.47 -5.06 10.14
C GLY A 77 3.40 -5.21 8.93
N GLY A 78 3.52 -6.44 8.42
CA GLY A 78 4.55 -6.83 7.45
C GLY A 78 5.79 -7.39 8.15
N GLY A 79 6.78 -7.87 7.39
CA GLY A 79 7.95 -8.53 7.97
C GLY A 79 7.59 -9.75 8.79
N SER A 80 6.61 -10.52 8.29
CA SER A 80 5.91 -11.56 9.03
C SER A 80 6.67 -12.89 9.04
N PHE A 81 7.76 -13.04 8.30
CA PHE A 81 8.57 -14.26 8.33
C PHE A 81 10.02 -13.99 7.91
N ILE A 82 10.91 -14.95 8.21
CA ILE A 82 12.28 -15.06 7.70
C ILE A 82 12.57 -16.52 7.38
N VAL A 83 13.43 -16.78 6.40
CA VAL A 83 13.89 -18.13 6.03
C VAL A 83 15.29 -18.37 6.59
N VAL A 84 15.49 -19.47 7.29
CA VAL A 84 16.75 -19.90 7.88
C VAL A 84 16.97 -21.38 7.54
N ASP A 85 18.04 -21.70 6.82
CA ASP A 85 18.34 -23.08 6.38
C ASP A 85 17.15 -23.75 5.65
N ASP A 86 16.50 -23.01 4.74
CA ASP A 86 15.28 -23.41 4.01
C ASP A 86 14.07 -23.78 4.90
N ALA A 87 14.09 -23.37 6.18
CA ALA A 87 12.98 -23.47 7.12
C ALA A 87 12.51 -22.08 7.58
N PRO A 88 11.20 -21.79 7.60
CA PRO A 88 10.70 -20.48 8.01
C PRO A 88 10.59 -20.36 9.54
N TYR A 89 10.94 -19.17 10.01
CA TYR A 89 10.34 -18.59 11.21
C TYR A 89 9.28 -17.61 10.76
N TYR A 90 8.09 -17.68 11.34
CA TYR A 90 7.00 -16.78 10.97
C TYR A 90 6.23 -16.28 12.19
N ILE A 91 5.58 -15.13 12.02
CA ILE A 91 4.83 -14.43 13.04
C ILE A 91 3.34 -14.57 12.78
N THR A 92 2.59 -14.85 13.83
CA THR A 92 1.13 -14.74 13.89
C THR A 92 0.74 -13.76 14.99
N MET A 93 -0.56 -13.58 15.23
CA MET A 93 -1.05 -12.83 16.40
C MET A 93 -0.73 -13.52 17.74
N ASP A 94 -0.43 -14.83 17.71
CA ASP A 94 -0.16 -15.65 18.89
C ASP A 94 1.36 -15.76 19.18
N GLY A 95 2.21 -15.13 18.35
CA GLY A 95 3.65 -15.07 18.56
C GLY A 95 4.49 -15.53 17.36
N ILE A 96 5.70 -15.99 17.65
CA ILE A 96 6.68 -16.45 16.65
C ILE A 96 6.74 -17.97 16.67
N PHE A 97 6.64 -18.57 15.49
CA PHE A 97 6.69 -19.99 15.26
C PHE A 97 7.86 -20.36 14.36
N ARG A 98 8.39 -21.55 14.55
CA ARG A 98 9.35 -22.20 13.65
C ARG A 98 8.68 -23.43 13.06
N GLN A 99 8.89 -23.67 11.77
CA GLN A 99 8.40 -24.90 11.13
C GLN A 99 9.56 -25.56 10.38
N ILE A 100 9.85 -26.83 10.67
CA ILE A 100 11.03 -27.53 10.14
C ILE A 100 10.77 -28.08 8.73
N THR A 101 9.60 -28.67 8.53
CA THR A 101 9.10 -29.15 7.25
C THR A 101 7.64 -28.73 7.08
N ALA A 102 7.15 -28.64 5.84
CA ALA A 102 5.75 -28.26 5.57
C ALA A 102 4.71 -29.19 6.25
N ASP A 103 5.05 -30.47 6.47
CA ASP A 103 4.18 -31.44 7.14
C ASP A 103 4.36 -31.50 8.67
N SER A 104 5.37 -30.81 9.21
CA SER A 104 5.62 -30.74 10.66
C SER A 104 4.69 -29.73 11.34
N GLU A 105 4.31 -30.03 12.58
CA GLU A 105 3.58 -29.09 13.43
C GLU A 105 4.47 -27.86 13.73
N PRO A 106 3.94 -26.63 13.61
CA PRO A 106 4.70 -25.44 13.96
C PRO A 106 5.06 -25.38 15.44
N GLU A 107 6.36 -25.22 15.73
CA GLU A 107 6.87 -25.08 17.08
C GLU A 107 6.77 -23.62 17.54
N LEU A 108 6.08 -23.38 18.66
CA LEU A 108 6.04 -22.06 19.28
C LEU A 108 7.41 -21.69 19.85
N VAL A 109 8.02 -20.62 19.34
CA VAL A 109 9.31 -20.09 19.81
C VAL A 109 9.07 -19.08 20.93
N VAL A 110 8.17 -18.12 20.71
CA VAL A 110 7.81 -17.07 21.67
C VAL A 110 6.32 -16.81 21.55
N ALA A 111 5.62 -16.80 22.68
CA ALA A 111 4.21 -16.39 22.73
C ALA A 111 4.05 -14.88 22.52
N GLY A 112 3.02 -14.50 21.78
CA GLY A 112 2.58 -13.12 21.58
C GLY A 112 1.07 -13.02 21.78
N ASP A 113 0.57 -11.79 21.77
CA ASP A 113 -0.85 -11.48 21.83
C ASP A 113 -1.10 -10.05 21.32
N TYR A 114 -2.28 -9.48 21.58
CA TYR A 114 -2.59 -8.11 21.21
C TYR A 114 -1.71 -7.06 21.90
N SER A 115 -1.10 -7.41 23.04
CA SER A 115 -0.23 -6.55 23.83
C SER A 115 1.26 -6.75 23.52
N HIS A 116 1.65 -7.90 22.96
CA HIS A 116 3.02 -8.21 22.58
C HIS A 116 3.10 -8.68 21.12
N ARG A 117 3.45 -7.74 20.23
CA ARG A 117 3.44 -7.95 18.78
C ARG A 117 4.87 -7.92 18.24
N PHE A 118 5.19 -8.84 17.32
CA PHE A 118 6.52 -8.93 16.73
C PHE A 118 6.48 -8.65 15.21
N ALA A 119 7.57 -8.12 14.66
CA ALA A 119 7.75 -7.89 13.23
C ALA A 119 9.24 -7.88 12.84
N ASP A 120 9.49 -7.94 11.54
CA ASP A 120 10.80 -7.65 10.92
C ASP A 120 11.96 -8.49 11.48
N LEU A 121 11.82 -9.81 11.36
CA LEU A 121 12.78 -10.78 11.90
C LEU A 121 14.15 -10.71 11.23
N CYS A 122 15.20 -10.97 12.02
CA CYS A 122 16.53 -11.32 11.57
C CYS A 122 17.08 -12.48 12.41
N TYR A 123 17.96 -13.30 11.84
CA TYR A 123 18.51 -14.48 12.52
C TYR A 123 20.03 -14.53 12.39
N HIS A 124 20.72 -14.88 13.47
CA HIS A 124 22.14 -15.23 13.43
C HIS A 124 22.48 -16.25 14.53
N LYS A 125 22.99 -17.42 14.13
CA LYS A 125 23.55 -18.47 15.02
C LYS A 125 22.72 -18.76 16.29
N GLY A 126 21.45 -19.10 16.10
CA GLY A 126 20.54 -19.46 17.20
C GLY A 126 19.88 -18.27 17.89
N VAL A 127 20.22 -17.04 17.50
CA VAL A 127 19.60 -15.81 18.03
C VAL A 127 18.67 -15.22 16.98
N LEU A 128 17.42 -14.99 17.36
CA LEU A 128 16.47 -14.19 16.59
C LEU A 128 16.50 -12.74 17.10
N TYR A 129 16.37 -11.81 16.17
CA TYR A 129 16.17 -10.40 16.40
C TYR A 129 14.83 -9.99 15.82
N ALA A 130 14.09 -9.13 16.50
CA ALA A 130 12.79 -8.68 16.04
C ALA A 130 12.53 -7.24 16.48
N VAL A 131 11.69 -6.53 15.72
CA VAL A 131 10.95 -5.39 16.26
C VAL A 131 9.85 -5.94 17.17
N HIS A 132 9.76 -5.41 18.38
CA HIS A 132 8.75 -5.77 19.38
C HIS A 132 7.98 -4.52 19.77
N GLU A 133 6.66 -4.58 19.63
CA GLU A 133 5.72 -3.55 20.06
C GLU A 133 4.96 -4.07 21.29
N VAL A 134 5.02 -3.31 22.39
CA VAL A 134 4.40 -3.64 23.66
C VAL A 134 3.32 -2.61 23.98
N HIS A 135 2.09 -3.06 24.22
CA HIS A 135 0.97 -2.22 24.65
C HIS A 135 0.73 -2.40 26.14
N SER A 136 0.76 -1.29 26.89
CA SER A 136 0.49 -1.24 28.33
C SER A 136 -0.54 -0.14 28.61
N GLY A 137 -1.82 -0.51 28.57
CA GLY A 137 -2.91 0.47 28.63
C GLY A 137 -2.92 1.34 27.38
N ASN A 138 -2.66 2.64 27.54
CA ASN A 138 -2.58 3.60 26.42
C ASN A 138 -1.14 3.85 25.96
N GLU A 139 -0.15 3.29 26.65
CA GLU A 139 1.26 3.45 26.29
C GLU A 139 1.67 2.33 25.33
N VAL A 140 2.37 2.70 24.27
CA VAL A 140 2.91 1.76 23.27
C VAL A 140 4.41 1.98 23.20
N GLU A 141 5.18 0.95 23.49
CA GLU A 141 6.64 0.96 23.40
C GLU A 141 7.10 0.11 22.23
N ASN A 142 8.03 0.63 21.42
CA ASN A 142 8.68 -0.14 20.37
C ASN A 142 10.13 -0.35 20.77
N MET A 143 10.68 -1.50 20.44
CA MET A 143 12.07 -1.84 20.75
C MET A 143 12.60 -2.89 19.78
N ILE A 144 13.92 -3.06 19.75
CA ILE A 144 14.55 -4.23 19.15
C ILE A 144 14.88 -5.21 20.27
N VAL A 145 14.47 -6.46 20.09
CA VAL A 145 14.69 -7.54 21.05
C VAL A 145 15.60 -8.62 20.47
N GLN A 146 16.31 -9.30 21.36
CA GLN A 146 16.87 -10.62 21.13
C GLN A 146 15.93 -11.69 21.67
N ILE A 147 15.88 -12.81 20.96
CA ILE A 147 15.11 -13.98 21.30
C ILE A 147 16.03 -15.18 21.23
N VAL A 148 16.28 -15.80 22.39
CA VAL A 148 17.15 -16.98 22.53
C VAL A 148 16.40 -18.01 23.34
N GLU A 149 16.16 -19.20 22.75
CA GLU A 149 15.43 -20.29 23.41
C GLU A 149 14.10 -19.84 24.05
N GLY A 150 13.39 -18.95 23.38
CA GLY A 150 12.11 -18.39 23.82
C GLY A 150 12.19 -17.26 24.85
N ALA A 151 13.38 -16.93 25.37
CA ALA A 151 13.58 -15.77 26.23
C ALA A 151 13.71 -14.49 25.39
N VAL A 152 12.80 -13.54 25.62
CA VAL A 152 12.79 -12.22 24.95
C VAL A 152 13.53 -11.20 25.82
N ARG A 153 14.46 -10.44 25.23
CA ARG A 153 15.25 -9.43 25.93
C ARG A 153 15.44 -8.17 25.07
N PRO A 154 15.02 -6.98 25.54
CA PRO A 154 15.29 -5.72 24.85
C PRO A 154 16.79 -5.45 24.76
N ILE A 155 17.25 -5.03 23.58
CA ILE A 155 18.66 -4.65 23.33
C ILE A 155 18.81 -3.24 22.73
N VAL A 156 17.73 -2.68 22.16
CA VAL A 156 17.67 -1.28 21.71
C VAL A 156 16.33 -0.69 22.13
N THR A 157 16.39 0.42 22.84
CA THR A 157 15.24 1.19 23.34
C THR A 157 15.53 2.69 23.30
N GLY A 158 14.50 3.52 23.47
CA GLY A 158 14.62 4.97 23.66
C GLY A 158 14.08 5.82 22.52
N ALA A 159 14.08 5.32 21.28
CA ALA A 159 13.40 5.95 20.15
C ALA A 159 11.94 5.51 20.09
N ASP A 160 11.09 6.28 19.42
CA ASP A 160 9.67 5.94 19.32
C ASP A 160 9.41 4.70 18.46
N PHE A 161 10.23 4.48 17.42
CA PHE A 161 10.05 3.40 16.46
C PHE A 161 11.36 2.85 15.90
N TYR A 162 11.28 1.59 15.46
CA TYR A 162 12.40 0.82 14.93
C TYR A 162 11.98 0.01 13.70
N ALA A 163 12.91 -0.19 12.78
CA ALA A 163 12.78 -1.11 11.66
C ALA A 163 14.16 -1.66 11.23
N PHE A 164 14.14 -2.72 10.44
CA PHE A 164 15.32 -3.33 9.84
C PHE A 164 16.44 -3.72 10.82
N PRO A 165 16.19 -4.46 11.92
CA PRO A 165 17.29 -5.05 12.68
C PRO A 165 18.03 -6.03 11.77
N ARG A 166 19.28 -5.74 11.40
CA ARG A 166 20.08 -6.57 10.48
C ARG A 166 21.46 -6.84 11.06
N ILE A 167 21.80 -8.12 11.14
CA ILE A 167 23.10 -8.61 11.59
C ILE A 167 24.03 -8.78 10.40
N SER A 168 25.29 -8.38 10.53
CA SER A 168 26.32 -8.62 9.53
C SER A 168 26.61 -10.12 9.37
N PRO A 169 27.10 -10.59 8.21
CA PRO A 169 27.35 -12.02 7.99
C PRO A 169 28.31 -12.67 9.00
N ASP A 170 29.27 -11.90 9.53
CA ASP A 170 30.22 -12.36 10.55
C ASP A 170 29.64 -12.36 11.98
N GLY A 171 28.47 -11.74 12.19
CA GLY A 171 27.82 -11.61 13.49
C GLY A 171 28.43 -10.53 14.39
N GLN A 172 29.31 -9.67 13.89
CA GLN A 172 29.99 -8.66 14.69
C GLN A 172 29.20 -7.34 14.81
N TRP A 173 28.32 -7.07 13.85
CA TRP A 173 27.62 -5.79 13.74
C TRP A 173 26.12 -5.99 13.67
N LEU A 174 25.40 -5.15 14.39
CA LEU A 174 23.96 -4.94 14.27
C LEU A 174 23.74 -3.56 13.67
N THR A 175 22.85 -3.47 12.67
CA THR A 175 22.32 -2.19 12.20
C THR A 175 20.81 -2.17 12.29
N TRP A 176 20.24 -0.98 12.43
CA TRP A 176 18.80 -0.76 12.37
C TRP A 176 18.49 0.67 11.92
N MET A 177 17.23 0.88 11.59
CA MET A 177 16.64 2.18 11.35
C MET A 177 15.79 2.56 12.56
N GLU A 178 15.91 3.80 13.03
CA GLU A 178 15.07 4.37 14.09
C GLU A 178 14.59 5.77 13.72
N TRP A 179 13.45 6.17 14.29
CA TRP A 179 12.93 7.53 14.17
C TRP A 179 12.01 7.87 15.32
N ASP A 180 11.86 9.17 15.53
CA ASP A 180 11.06 9.75 16.60
C ASP A 180 9.94 10.60 16.04
N MET A 181 8.84 10.67 16.78
CA MET A 181 7.79 11.63 16.50
C MET A 181 8.33 13.07 16.54
N PRO A 182 7.80 13.98 15.70
CA PRO A 182 6.64 13.78 14.84
C PRO A 182 6.97 13.14 13.48
N ASN A 183 8.21 12.70 13.24
CA ASN A 183 8.63 12.17 11.93
C ASN A 183 7.96 10.83 11.62
N MET A 184 7.58 10.64 10.35
CA MET A 184 7.23 9.34 9.78
C MET A 184 8.48 8.68 9.19
N PRO A 185 8.47 7.35 8.91
CA PRO A 185 9.64 6.65 8.40
C PRO A 185 10.04 7.02 6.96
N TRP A 186 9.38 7.99 6.33
CA TRP A 186 9.75 8.62 5.05
C TRP A 186 10.14 10.09 5.18
N ASP A 187 10.20 10.65 6.40
CA ASP A 187 10.49 12.06 6.62
C ASP A 187 11.94 12.31 7.04
N GLU A 188 12.29 11.81 8.22
CA GLU A 188 13.60 11.95 8.84
C GLU A 188 13.83 10.74 9.74
N THR A 189 14.89 10.00 9.48
CA THR A 189 15.18 8.74 10.16
C THR A 189 16.69 8.62 10.36
N THR A 190 17.11 7.76 11.27
CA THR A 190 18.52 7.49 11.54
C THR A 190 18.81 6.02 11.28
N VAL A 191 19.89 5.72 10.56
CA VAL A 191 20.45 4.37 10.54
C VAL A 191 21.56 4.29 11.57
N VAL A 192 21.45 3.36 12.50
CA VAL A 192 22.43 3.12 13.57
C VAL A 192 23.20 1.85 13.25
N ILE A 193 24.50 1.84 13.55
CA ILE A 193 25.40 0.70 13.43
C ILE A 193 26.06 0.51 14.79
N SER A 194 26.02 -0.70 15.31
CA SER A 194 26.61 -1.07 16.60
C SER A 194 27.42 -2.33 16.48
N SER A 195 28.56 -2.41 17.15
CA SER A 195 29.18 -3.69 17.43
C SER A 195 28.32 -4.49 18.43
N ILE A 196 28.48 -5.82 18.43
CA ILE A 196 27.75 -6.74 19.29
C ILE A 196 28.72 -7.34 20.32
N LYS A 197 28.39 -7.20 21.61
CA LYS A 197 29.12 -7.80 22.73
C LYS A 197 28.89 -9.31 22.80
N GLU A 198 29.73 -10.02 23.55
CA GLU A 198 29.57 -11.47 23.78
C GLU A 198 28.21 -11.83 24.40
N ASN A 199 27.63 -10.95 25.23
CA ASN A 199 26.30 -11.17 25.81
C ASN A 199 25.14 -10.80 24.86
N GLY A 200 25.45 -10.38 23.63
CA GLY A 200 24.48 -9.94 22.62
C GLY A 200 24.08 -8.46 22.72
N ASP A 201 24.58 -7.70 23.69
CA ASP A 201 24.26 -6.26 23.80
C ASP A 201 24.93 -5.43 22.71
N THR A 202 24.33 -4.27 22.45
CA THR A 202 24.97 -3.21 21.68
C THR A 202 26.11 -2.56 22.47
N ASP A 203 27.07 -1.98 21.75
CA ASP A 203 28.20 -1.27 22.33
C ASP A 203 28.36 0.12 21.71
N GLU A 204 29.48 0.39 21.02
CA GLU A 204 29.72 1.65 20.34
C GLU A 204 28.69 1.87 19.24
N LEU A 205 27.97 3.00 19.32
CA LEU A 205 26.91 3.36 18.39
C LEU A 205 27.39 4.42 17.40
N TYR A 206 27.26 4.11 16.12
CA TYR A 206 27.52 5.01 15.01
C TYR A 206 26.21 5.37 14.30
N ARG A 207 25.97 6.67 14.10
CA ARG A 207 24.68 7.18 13.61
C ARG A 207 24.84 7.89 12.26
N ILE A 208 24.16 7.38 11.25
CA ILE A 208 23.98 8.05 9.96
C ILE A 208 22.64 8.79 10.04
N SER A 209 22.73 10.11 10.23
CA SER A 209 21.56 10.96 10.44
C SER A 209 21.79 12.35 9.88
N ARG A 210 20.73 12.95 9.35
CA ARG A 210 20.69 14.34 8.89
C ARG A 210 19.26 14.83 8.95
N LYS A 211 19.07 16.04 9.47
CA LYS A 211 17.76 16.68 9.56
C LYS A 211 17.04 16.72 8.20
N GLY A 212 15.78 16.30 8.17
CA GLY A 212 14.90 16.26 7.02
C GLY A 212 15.30 15.25 5.95
N VAL A 213 16.14 14.27 6.28
CA VAL A 213 16.59 13.22 5.36
C VAL A 213 16.15 11.86 5.88
N ASN A 214 15.55 11.08 4.99
CA ASN A 214 15.24 9.70 5.24
C ASN A 214 16.45 8.81 4.90
N TYR A 215 16.83 7.96 5.85
CA TYR A 215 17.75 6.84 5.68
C TYR A 215 16.99 5.56 6.05
N HIS A 216 16.80 4.64 5.11
CA HIS A 216 16.00 3.44 5.36
C HIS A 216 16.52 2.21 4.61
N SER A 217 15.90 1.06 4.89
CA SER A 217 16.26 -0.24 4.31
C SER A 217 17.76 -0.58 4.40
N PRO A 218 18.41 -0.46 5.58
CA PRO A 218 19.78 -0.95 5.73
C PRO A 218 19.83 -2.47 5.47
N GLU A 219 20.80 -2.91 4.69
CA GLU A 219 21.01 -4.31 4.33
C GLU A 219 22.50 -4.61 4.24
N TRP A 220 22.93 -5.69 4.90
CA TRP A 220 24.27 -6.23 4.74
C TRP A 220 24.33 -7.14 3.52
N SER A 221 25.32 -6.92 2.67
CA SER A 221 25.71 -7.92 1.67
C SER A 221 26.43 -9.09 2.31
N SER A 222 26.49 -10.23 1.62
CA SER A 222 27.29 -11.38 2.04
C SER A 222 28.80 -11.11 2.12
N ALA A 223 29.29 -10.04 1.48
CA ALA A 223 30.67 -9.58 1.60
C ALA A 223 30.95 -8.72 2.85
N GLY A 224 29.91 -8.39 3.63
CA GLY A 224 30.04 -7.54 4.82
C GLY A 224 29.96 -6.03 4.56
N ASN A 225 29.70 -5.60 3.32
CA ASN A 225 29.38 -4.19 3.05
C ASN A 225 27.94 -3.88 3.48
N LEU A 226 27.72 -2.68 3.99
CA LEU A 226 26.40 -2.16 4.36
C LEU A 226 25.87 -1.21 3.29
N TYR A 227 24.67 -1.47 2.80
CA TYR A 227 23.94 -0.61 1.89
C TYR A 227 22.68 -0.07 2.57
N LEU A 228 22.24 1.12 2.17
CA LEU A 228 20.97 1.70 2.62
C LEU A 228 20.42 2.64 1.54
N ILE A 229 19.15 3.00 1.65
CA ILE A 229 18.53 4.00 0.79
C ILE A 229 18.55 5.37 1.50
N SER A 230 18.83 6.44 0.75
CA SER A 230 18.65 7.83 1.22
C SER A 230 18.00 8.73 0.18
N ASP A 231 17.19 9.69 0.61
CA ASP A 231 16.49 10.67 -0.25
C ASP A 231 17.09 12.08 -0.24
N HIS A 232 18.27 12.28 0.34
CA HIS A 232 18.87 13.61 0.46
C HIS A 232 19.15 14.32 -0.87
N THR A 233 19.11 13.58 -1.98
CA THR A 233 19.20 14.07 -3.36
C THR A 233 17.84 14.29 -4.02
N ASN A 234 16.77 14.44 -3.22
CA ASN A 234 15.36 14.49 -3.65
C ASN A 234 14.77 13.15 -4.12
N TRP A 235 15.59 12.14 -4.39
CA TRP A 235 15.14 10.82 -4.84
C TRP A 235 15.74 9.76 -3.94
N TRP A 236 14.95 8.75 -3.59
CA TRP A 236 15.47 7.58 -2.91
C TRP A 236 16.45 6.85 -3.82
N ASN A 237 17.73 6.86 -3.46
CA ASN A 237 18.80 6.12 -4.15
C ASN A 237 19.53 5.21 -3.15
N VAL A 238 20.21 4.18 -3.65
CA VAL A 238 20.98 3.25 -2.83
C VAL A 238 22.42 3.75 -2.66
N TYR A 239 22.90 3.75 -1.42
CA TYR A 239 24.22 4.18 -1.02
C TYR A 239 24.96 3.05 -0.31
N GLU A 240 26.27 2.97 -0.54
CA GLU A 240 27.18 2.20 0.29
C GLU A 240 27.65 3.04 1.48
N VAL A 241 27.62 2.46 2.67
CA VAL A 241 28.13 3.07 3.89
C VAL A 241 29.64 2.92 3.95
N ASN A 242 30.35 4.01 4.21
CA ASN A 242 31.76 3.94 4.56
C ASN A 242 31.87 3.54 6.04
N LEU A 243 32.08 2.26 6.31
CA LEU A 243 32.21 1.72 7.66
C LEU A 243 33.46 2.24 8.38
N ALA A 244 34.54 2.59 7.68
CA ALA A 244 35.74 3.13 8.32
C ALA A 244 35.55 4.57 8.82
N GLU A 245 34.72 5.35 8.13
CA GLU A 245 34.42 6.75 8.50
C GLU A 245 33.08 6.91 9.24
N HIS A 246 32.30 5.83 9.37
CA HIS A 246 30.97 5.81 9.96
C HIS A 246 30.00 6.83 9.33
N LYS A 247 30.01 6.93 8.00
CA LYS A 247 29.23 7.93 7.24
C LYS A 247 28.61 7.32 6.00
N LEU A 248 27.59 8.02 5.48
CA LEU A 248 27.07 7.75 4.15
C LEU A 248 28.21 7.89 3.12
N GLY A 249 28.42 6.85 2.33
CA GLY A 249 29.44 6.81 1.30
C GLY A 249 28.86 7.03 -0.09
N GLN A 250 29.23 6.16 -1.04
CA GLN A 250 28.99 6.36 -2.45
C GLN A 250 27.53 6.04 -2.84
N ASN A 251 26.92 6.91 -3.65
CA ASN A 251 25.69 6.57 -4.37
C ASN A 251 26.00 5.50 -5.44
N LEU A 252 25.42 4.31 -5.31
CA LEU A 252 25.71 3.17 -6.17
C LEU A 252 25.11 3.32 -7.57
N PHE A 253 24.01 4.06 -7.70
CA PHE A 253 23.34 4.30 -8.96
C PHE A 253 22.58 5.64 -8.91
N PRO A 254 23.28 6.76 -9.16
CA PRO A 254 22.66 8.08 -9.16
C PRO A 254 21.61 8.17 -10.26
N VAL A 255 20.36 8.40 -9.88
CA VAL A 255 19.24 8.51 -10.82
C VAL A 255 18.14 9.40 -10.24
N ASP A 256 17.53 10.22 -11.09
CA ASP A 256 16.39 11.06 -10.75
C ASP A 256 15.07 10.25 -10.82
N ALA A 257 15.03 9.18 -10.04
CA ALA A 257 13.93 8.23 -9.96
C ALA A 257 13.97 7.49 -8.61
N GLU A 258 12.82 7.03 -8.13
CA GLU A 258 12.75 6.31 -6.85
C GLU A 258 13.28 4.87 -6.96
N ILE A 259 14.19 4.52 -6.04
CA ILE A 259 14.58 3.14 -5.69
C ILE A 259 14.01 2.76 -4.31
N GLY A 260 13.13 3.58 -3.74
CA GLY A 260 12.52 3.36 -2.43
C GLY A 260 11.03 3.67 -2.45
N ALA A 261 10.38 3.38 -1.33
CA ALA A 261 8.98 3.67 -1.11
C ALA A 261 8.76 3.97 0.40
N PRO A 262 7.64 4.61 0.76
CA PRO A 262 7.34 4.92 2.15
C PRO A 262 7.08 3.62 2.93
N LEU A 263 7.75 3.45 4.07
CA LEU A 263 7.67 2.26 4.92
C LEU A 263 6.36 2.21 5.73
N TRP A 264 5.24 2.00 5.05
CA TRP A 264 3.95 1.71 5.69
C TRP A 264 3.90 0.30 6.28
N GLN A 265 4.61 -0.64 5.66
CA GLN A 265 4.72 -2.03 6.11
C GLN A 265 6.18 -2.44 6.19
N PHE A 266 6.52 -3.30 7.14
CA PHE A 266 7.89 -3.79 7.28
C PHE A 266 8.31 -4.65 6.09
N THR A 267 9.62 -4.65 5.83
CA THR A 267 10.31 -5.53 4.86
C THR A 267 9.90 -5.39 3.39
N GLU A 268 9.32 -4.25 2.98
CA GLU A 268 9.29 -3.88 1.57
C GLU A 268 10.72 -3.54 1.10
N ARG A 269 11.37 -4.51 0.45
CA ARG A 269 12.73 -4.35 -0.10
C ARG A 269 12.68 -3.92 -1.56
N HIS A 270 13.38 -2.83 -1.86
CA HIS A 270 13.49 -2.26 -3.22
C HIS A 270 14.86 -2.46 -3.86
N PHE A 271 15.78 -3.06 -3.12
CA PHE A 271 17.01 -3.64 -3.64
C PHE A 271 17.31 -4.94 -2.90
N ALA A 272 18.20 -5.74 -3.47
CA ALA A 272 18.81 -6.89 -2.82
C ALA A 272 20.24 -7.06 -3.36
N SER A 273 21.18 -7.46 -2.50
CA SER A 273 22.59 -7.58 -2.87
C SER A 273 23.19 -8.94 -2.51
N ASN A 274 24.22 -9.35 -3.26
CA ASN A 274 25.02 -10.55 -2.99
C ASN A 274 26.50 -10.31 -3.35
N LYS A 275 27.33 -11.35 -3.32
CA LYS A 275 28.75 -11.27 -3.72
C LYS A 275 28.99 -10.90 -5.18
N MET A 276 27.99 -10.97 -6.05
CA MET A 276 28.09 -10.74 -7.50
C MET A 276 27.66 -9.34 -7.90
N GLY A 277 26.62 -8.79 -7.27
CA GLY A 277 26.08 -7.48 -7.62
C GLY A 277 24.92 -7.03 -6.74
N ILE A 278 24.28 -5.95 -7.17
CA ILE A 278 23.06 -5.41 -6.58
C ILE A 278 21.94 -5.33 -7.60
N PHE A 279 20.78 -5.83 -7.22
CA PHE A 279 19.54 -5.83 -7.98
C PHE A 279 18.58 -4.79 -7.37
N MET A 280 17.99 -3.93 -8.20
CA MET A 280 17.22 -2.77 -7.75
C MET A 280 15.96 -2.58 -8.59
N ASN A 281 14.89 -2.07 -7.98
CA ASN A 281 13.73 -1.53 -8.68
C ASN A 281 13.88 0.00 -8.81
N VAL A 282 14.05 0.50 -10.04
CA VAL A 282 14.14 1.94 -10.34
C VAL A 282 12.83 2.38 -10.99
N SER A 283 11.90 2.89 -10.18
CA SER A 283 10.59 3.41 -10.62
C SER A 283 9.85 2.51 -11.61
N GLY A 284 9.73 1.22 -11.25
CA GLY A 284 9.02 0.23 -12.06
C GLY A 284 9.88 -0.40 -13.16
N LYS A 285 11.20 -0.27 -13.10
CA LYS A 285 12.15 -0.95 -13.98
C LYS A 285 13.19 -1.69 -13.15
N LEU A 286 13.33 -2.99 -13.39
CA LEU A 286 14.36 -3.78 -12.75
C LEU A 286 15.72 -3.51 -13.39
N VAL A 287 16.72 -3.24 -12.55
CA VAL A 287 18.10 -3.07 -12.97
C VAL A 287 19.02 -3.95 -12.14
N TYR A 288 20.09 -4.42 -12.76
CA TYR A 288 21.14 -5.17 -12.08
C TYR A 288 22.50 -4.56 -12.36
N LYS A 289 23.24 -4.29 -11.29
CA LYS A 289 24.63 -3.82 -11.33
C LYS A 289 25.51 -4.94 -10.79
N GLN A 290 26.13 -5.69 -11.69
CA GLN A 290 27.22 -6.57 -11.30
C GLN A 290 28.40 -5.72 -10.80
N TRP A 291 29.07 -6.14 -9.73
CA TRP A 291 30.18 -5.39 -9.16
C TRP A 291 31.27 -5.15 -10.21
N ASN A 292 31.79 -3.91 -10.24
CA ASN A 292 32.79 -3.44 -11.21
C ASN A 292 32.34 -3.45 -12.68
N LYS A 293 31.04 -3.60 -12.96
CA LYS A 293 30.47 -3.49 -14.31
C LYS A 293 29.43 -2.37 -14.39
N GLN A 294 29.01 -2.07 -15.60
CA GLN A 294 27.90 -1.13 -15.85
C GLN A 294 26.56 -1.75 -15.42
N VAL A 295 25.64 -0.87 -15.05
CA VAL A 295 24.25 -1.24 -14.75
C VAL A 295 23.55 -1.70 -16.03
N LYS A 296 22.77 -2.76 -15.94
CA LYS A 296 21.90 -3.24 -17.02
C LYS A 296 20.45 -3.17 -16.57
N THR A 297 19.56 -2.85 -17.50
CA THR A 297 18.11 -3.01 -17.30
C THR A 297 17.70 -4.42 -17.70
N ILE A 298 16.87 -5.06 -16.88
CA ILE A 298 16.31 -6.37 -17.17
C ILE A 298 14.94 -6.17 -17.80
N ASP A 299 14.72 -6.75 -18.97
CA ASP A 299 13.43 -6.66 -19.64
C ASP A 299 12.41 -7.59 -18.96
N CYS A 300 11.31 -7.01 -18.51
CA CYS A 300 10.22 -7.70 -17.83
C CYS A 300 8.92 -7.26 -18.49
N PRO A 301 8.63 -7.73 -19.72
CA PRO A 301 7.50 -7.23 -20.49
C PRO A 301 6.19 -7.44 -19.71
N TYR A 302 5.29 -6.46 -19.80
CA TYR A 302 3.98 -6.42 -19.13
C TYR A 302 3.99 -6.20 -17.61
N TYR A 303 5.15 -6.20 -16.94
CA TYR A 303 5.29 -5.92 -15.52
C TYR A 303 5.91 -4.54 -15.30
N THR A 304 5.33 -3.76 -14.38
CA THR A 304 5.66 -2.34 -14.17
C THR A 304 5.76 -1.97 -12.70
N THR A 305 5.42 -2.88 -11.79
CA THR A 305 5.54 -2.69 -10.33
C THR A 305 6.31 -3.87 -9.75
N PHE A 306 7.29 -3.59 -8.90
CA PHE A 306 8.14 -4.60 -8.27
C PHE A 306 8.37 -4.28 -6.80
N LYS A 307 8.22 -5.28 -5.92
CA LYS A 307 8.48 -5.14 -4.48
C LYS A 307 9.03 -6.43 -3.88
N CYS A 308 9.50 -6.34 -2.64
CA CYS A 308 10.09 -7.45 -1.89
C CYS A 308 11.19 -8.15 -2.68
N LEU A 309 12.10 -7.37 -3.27
CA LEU A 309 13.23 -7.91 -4.02
C LEU A 309 14.07 -8.83 -3.12
N ALA A 310 14.57 -9.90 -3.72
CA ALA A 310 15.47 -10.84 -3.09
C ALA A 310 16.47 -11.37 -4.12
N LEU A 311 17.68 -11.71 -3.68
CA LEU A 311 18.76 -12.17 -4.52
C LEU A 311 19.57 -13.20 -3.74
N ASP A 312 19.70 -14.40 -4.29
CA ASP A 312 20.52 -15.44 -3.68
C ASP A 312 21.98 -15.41 -4.16
N GLU A 313 22.82 -16.23 -3.53
CA GLU A 313 24.25 -16.33 -3.81
C GLU A 313 24.63 -17.01 -5.13
N SER A 314 23.65 -17.63 -5.81
CA SER A 314 23.84 -18.25 -7.13
C SER A 314 23.56 -17.28 -8.28
N GLY A 315 22.97 -16.12 -7.99
CA GLY A 315 22.61 -15.11 -8.98
C GLY A 315 21.18 -15.23 -9.52
N THR A 316 20.31 -15.96 -8.82
CA THR A 316 18.87 -15.92 -9.10
C THR A 316 18.23 -14.80 -8.28
N ALA A 317 17.55 -13.88 -8.96
CA ALA A 317 16.77 -12.81 -8.35
C ALA A 317 15.28 -13.18 -8.29
N TYR A 318 14.59 -12.64 -7.30
CA TYR A 318 13.16 -12.79 -7.10
C TYR A 318 12.50 -11.44 -6.81
N ALA A 319 11.24 -11.30 -7.21
CA ALA A 319 10.43 -10.15 -6.90
C ALA A 319 8.95 -10.53 -6.88
N ILE A 320 8.16 -9.79 -6.09
CA ILE A 320 6.72 -9.71 -6.32
C ILE A 320 6.51 -8.68 -7.43
N ALA A 321 5.96 -9.11 -8.55
CA ALA A 321 5.77 -8.30 -9.75
C ALA A 321 4.29 -8.18 -10.11
N SER A 322 3.87 -7.03 -10.61
CA SER A 322 2.55 -6.84 -11.23
C SER A 322 2.60 -5.81 -12.35
N GLY A 323 1.52 -5.73 -13.12
CA GLY A 323 1.41 -4.76 -14.21
C GLY A 323 -0.04 -4.54 -14.64
N PRO A 324 -0.32 -3.65 -15.60
CA PRO A 324 -1.68 -3.20 -15.92
C PRO A 324 -2.63 -4.32 -16.35
N ALA A 325 -2.09 -5.43 -16.87
CA ALA A 325 -2.84 -6.63 -17.24
C ALA A 325 -2.24 -7.91 -16.61
N LYS A 326 -1.43 -7.77 -15.55
CA LYS A 326 -0.79 -8.89 -14.85
C LYS A 326 -1.07 -8.77 -13.36
N SER A 327 -1.62 -9.84 -12.78
CA SER A 327 -1.88 -9.89 -11.34
C SER A 327 -0.57 -9.94 -10.54
N SER A 328 -0.67 -9.80 -9.22
CA SER A 328 0.47 -9.97 -8.31
C SER A 328 1.10 -11.35 -8.51
N SER A 329 2.38 -11.39 -8.85
CA SER A 329 3.07 -12.60 -9.31
C SER A 329 4.40 -12.78 -8.59
N VAL A 330 4.81 -14.02 -8.35
CA VAL A 330 6.18 -14.37 -7.93
C VAL A 330 7.01 -14.55 -9.19
N MET A 331 7.93 -13.61 -9.40
CA MET A 331 8.85 -13.60 -10.52
C MET A 331 10.21 -14.15 -10.08
N ARG A 332 10.82 -14.99 -10.93
CA ARG A 332 12.18 -15.51 -10.80
C ARG A 332 12.98 -15.10 -12.03
N ILE A 333 14.19 -14.58 -11.82
CA ILE A 333 15.06 -14.08 -12.88
C ILE A 333 16.45 -14.68 -12.70
N GLN A 334 16.95 -15.38 -13.72
CA GLN A 334 18.35 -15.76 -13.78
C GLN A 334 19.16 -14.61 -14.35
N LEU A 335 19.99 -13.94 -13.53
CA LEU A 335 20.62 -12.66 -13.90
C LEU A 335 21.73 -12.78 -14.95
N ASP A 336 22.29 -13.97 -15.14
CA ASP A 336 23.34 -14.25 -16.12
C ASP A 336 22.79 -14.41 -17.55
N THR A 337 21.63 -15.06 -17.67
CA THR A 337 20.92 -15.39 -18.91
C THR A 337 19.75 -14.45 -19.18
N GLU A 338 19.38 -13.63 -18.20
CA GLU A 338 18.22 -12.73 -18.20
C GLU A 338 16.88 -13.48 -18.40
N LYS A 339 16.87 -14.80 -18.13
CA LYS A 339 15.67 -15.62 -18.24
C LYS A 339 14.71 -15.29 -17.10
N VAL A 340 13.50 -14.88 -17.47
CA VAL A 340 12.39 -14.58 -16.54
C VAL A 340 11.38 -15.73 -16.54
N ASP A 341 11.13 -16.30 -15.37
CA ASP A 341 10.08 -17.30 -15.12
C ASP A 341 9.05 -16.72 -14.13
N ILE A 342 7.76 -16.98 -14.35
CA ILE A 342 6.69 -16.65 -13.41
C ILE A 342 6.28 -17.93 -12.68
N LEU A 343 6.59 -18.01 -11.39
CA LEU A 343 6.35 -19.22 -10.58
C LEU A 343 4.89 -19.31 -10.12
N ARG A 344 4.29 -18.15 -9.85
CA ARG A 344 2.94 -18.05 -9.29
C ARG A 344 2.32 -16.73 -9.68
N GLU A 345 1.02 -16.76 -9.99
CA GLU A 345 0.19 -15.57 -10.19
C GLU A 345 -0.99 -15.65 -9.22
N SER A 346 -1.37 -14.53 -8.59
CA SER A 346 -2.54 -14.49 -7.70
C SER A 346 -3.84 -14.75 -8.49
N ARG A 347 -3.88 -14.32 -9.75
CA ARG A 347 -4.85 -14.75 -10.75
C ARG A 347 -4.11 -15.13 -12.04
N PRO A 348 -4.29 -16.36 -12.56
CA PRO A 348 -3.62 -16.79 -13.79
C PRO A 348 -3.85 -15.82 -14.95
N SER A 349 -2.80 -15.55 -15.74
CA SER A 349 -2.89 -14.72 -16.95
C SER A 349 -3.95 -15.23 -17.93
N SER A 350 -4.06 -16.55 -18.10
CA SER A 350 -5.07 -17.17 -18.97
C SER A 350 -6.51 -16.92 -18.52
N ASP A 351 -6.72 -16.58 -17.24
CA ASP A 351 -8.01 -16.15 -16.73
C ASP A 351 -8.24 -14.66 -17.00
N ILE A 352 -7.22 -13.82 -16.79
CA ILE A 352 -7.26 -12.38 -17.08
C ILE A 352 -7.55 -12.12 -18.57
N ASP A 353 -6.94 -12.90 -19.47
CA ASP A 353 -7.06 -12.75 -20.93
C ASP A 353 -8.50 -12.93 -21.46
N LYS A 354 -9.38 -13.53 -20.66
CA LYS A 354 -10.81 -13.70 -20.98
C LYS A 354 -11.60 -12.39 -20.81
N TYR A 355 -11.07 -11.46 -20.03
CA TYR A 355 -11.74 -10.21 -19.71
C TYR A 355 -11.31 -9.07 -20.64
N ASP A 356 -12.14 -8.03 -20.69
CA ASP A 356 -11.78 -6.76 -21.31
C ASP A 356 -10.99 -5.95 -20.26
N ILE A 357 -9.70 -5.72 -20.52
CA ILE A 357 -8.81 -4.98 -19.63
C ILE A 357 -8.48 -3.63 -20.24
N SER A 358 -8.88 -2.55 -19.57
CA SER A 358 -8.48 -1.18 -19.90
C SER A 358 -7.05 -0.93 -19.41
N ILE A 359 -6.15 -0.63 -20.36
CA ILE A 359 -4.77 -0.26 -20.09
C ILE A 359 -4.71 1.26 -19.84
N PRO A 360 -4.10 1.72 -18.74
CA PRO A 360 -4.06 3.15 -18.43
C PRO A 360 -3.08 3.91 -19.32
N GLU A 361 -3.42 5.16 -19.57
CA GLU A 361 -2.50 6.18 -20.08
C GLU A 361 -1.89 6.96 -18.90
N SER A 362 -0.59 7.28 -18.97
CA SER A 362 0.02 8.23 -18.02
C SER A 362 -0.32 9.66 -18.44
N MET A 363 -1.35 10.22 -17.81
CA MET A 363 -1.83 11.57 -18.05
C MET A 363 -1.08 12.56 -17.15
N HIS A 364 -0.67 13.70 -17.70
CA HIS A 364 -0.05 14.78 -16.96
C HIS A 364 -0.86 16.06 -17.13
N PHE A 365 -1.07 16.80 -16.05
CA PHE A 365 -1.80 18.08 -16.04
C PHE A 365 -1.14 19.07 -15.09
N GLN A 366 -1.49 20.35 -15.22
CA GLN A 366 -0.98 21.41 -14.35
C GLN A 366 -1.96 21.68 -13.21
N SER A 367 -1.42 21.86 -12.01
CA SER A 367 -2.17 22.26 -10.82
C SER A 367 -1.33 23.25 -10.02
N ASP A 368 -1.78 24.50 -9.95
CA ASP A 368 -1.07 25.59 -9.27
C ASP A 368 0.41 25.75 -9.70
N GLY A 369 0.69 25.51 -10.99
CA GLY A 369 2.05 25.58 -11.56
C GLY A 369 2.91 24.32 -11.35
N ILE A 370 2.35 23.26 -10.75
CA ILE A 370 3.01 21.97 -10.56
C ILE A 370 2.44 20.96 -11.57
N THR A 371 3.32 20.18 -12.19
CA THR A 371 2.92 19.03 -13.01
C THR A 371 2.50 17.89 -12.09
N VAL A 372 1.28 17.41 -12.25
CA VAL A 372 0.71 16.27 -11.52
C VAL A 372 0.43 15.13 -12.51
N GLN A 373 0.68 13.90 -12.08
CA GLN A 373 0.44 12.69 -12.87
C GLN A 373 -0.84 11.99 -12.41
N ALA A 374 -1.55 11.38 -13.35
CA ALA A 374 -2.66 10.48 -13.07
C ALA A 374 -2.68 9.34 -14.09
N TRP A 375 -3.15 8.17 -13.67
CA TRP A 375 -3.48 7.07 -14.58
C TRP A 375 -4.90 7.26 -15.10
N PHE A 376 -5.03 7.49 -16.41
CA PHE A 376 -6.34 7.59 -17.06
C PHE A 376 -6.67 6.27 -17.75
N TYR A 377 -7.72 5.61 -17.27
CA TYR A 377 -8.26 4.40 -17.85
C TYR A 377 -9.49 4.75 -18.69
N PRO A 378 -9.43 4.60 -20.03
CA PRO A 378 -10.61 4.79 -20.86
C PRO A 378 -11.65 3.68 -20.61
N PRO A 379 -12.94 3.94 -20.85
CA PRO A 379 -13.92 2.86 -20.92
C PRO A 379 -13.56 1.91 -22.06
N PHE A 380 -13.62 0.61 -21.80
CA PHE A 380 -13.14 -0.39 -22.74
C PHE A 380 -14.06 -1.61 -22.78
N SER A 381 -14.51 -1.98 -23.98
CA SER A 381 -15.18 -3.24 -24.23
C SER A 381 -14.95 -3.68 -25.67
N LYS A 382 -14.77 -4.98 -25.91
CA LYS A 382 -14.68 -5.55 -27.27
C LYS A 382 -16.04 -5.60 -27.98
N ILE A 383 -17.15 -5.60 -27.23
CA ILE A 383 -18.50 -5.84 -27.76
C ILE A 383 -19.40 -4.62 -27.72
N TYR A 384 -19.09 -3.61 -26.90
CA TYR A 384 -19.82 -2.35 -26.82
C TYR A 384 -19.02 -1.19 -27.42
N ALA A 385 -19.74 -0.29 -28.06
CA ALA A 385 -19.26 1.04 -28.42
C ALA A 385 -20.31 2.04 -27.97
N ALA A 386 -19.90 3.23 -27.54
CA ALA A 386 -20.86 4.30 -27.25
C ALA A 386 -21.37 4.93 -28.55
N PRO A 387 -22.57 5.55 -28.53
CA PRO A 387 -23.04 6.36 -29.64
C PRO A 387 -22.05 7.47 -29.99
N GLU A 388 -21.89 7.74 -31.28
CA GLU A 388 -20.98 8.78 -31.76
C GLU A 388 -21.30 10.14 -31.14
N GLY A 389 -20.26 10.92 -30.81
CA GLY A 389 -20.40 12.25 -30.21
C GLY A 389 -20.75 12.26 -28.72
N THR A 390 -20.93 11.10 -28.07
CA THR A 390 -21.09 11.01 -26.61
C THR A 390 -19.74 10.89 -25.90
N LEU A 391 -19.67 11.37 -24.66
CA LEU A 391 -18.49 11.27 -23.81
C LEU A 391 -18.80 10.42 -22.57
N PRO A 392 -17.82 9.68 -22.03
CA PRO A 392 -18.05 8.79 -20.91
C PRO A 392 -18.22 9.55 -19.58
N PRO A 393 -18.99 8.98 -18.63
CA PRO A 393 -18.87 9.37 -17.23
C PRO A 393 -17.48 8.98 -16.72
N VAL A 394 -16.98 9.69 -15.70
CA VAL A 394 -15.66 9.41 -15.11
C VAL A 394 -15.74 9.28 -13.60
N VAL A 395 -14.96 8.36 -13.04
CA VAL A 395 -14.71 8.28 -11.61
C VAL A 395 -13.28 8.75 -11.35
N LEU A 396 -13.11 9.84 -10.60
CA LEU A 396 -11.82 10.23 -10.04
C LEU A 396 -11.55 9.43 -8.77
N VAL A 397 -10.36 8.86 -8.63
CA VAL A 397 -9.96 8.06 -7.47
C VAL A 397 -8.90 8.81 -6.69
N ALA A 398 -9.16 8.97 -5.39
CA ALA A 398 -8.20 9.45 -4.40
C ALA A 398 -7.69 8.25 -3.60
N HIS A 399 -6.40 7.92 -3.72
CA HIS A 399 -5.80 6.84 -2.93
C HIS A 399 -5.74 7.19 -1.44
N GLY A 400 -5.82 6.15 -0.59
CA GLY A 400 -5.53 6.26 0.85
C GLY A 400 -4.04 6.42 1.12
N GLY A 401 -3.67 6.71 2.37
CA GLY A 401 -2.28 7.06 2.73
C GLY A 401 -1.84 8.35 2.02
N PRO A 402 -1.86 9.53 2.69
CA PRO A 402 -1.49 10.78 2.04
C PRO A 402 -0.06 10.78 1.47
N THR A 403 0.79 9.88 1.97
CA THR A 403 2.14 9.57 1.47
C THR A 403 2.20 8.12 0.95
N ALA A 404 1.28 7.74 0.06
CA ALA A 404 1.31 6.49 -0.70
C ALA A 404 1.41 6.83 -2.20
N TYR A 405 0.92 5.98 -3.10
CA TYR A 405 0.80 6.31 -4.52
C TYR A 405 -0.17 5.35 -5.21
N SER A 406 -0.59 5.73 -6.42
CA SER A 406 -1.36 4.91 -7.35
C SER A 406 -0.41 4.24 -8.36
N PRO A 407 -0.17 2.92 -8.25
CA PRO A 407 0.73 2.18 -9.14
C PRO A 407 0.10 1.86 -10.50
N ASN A 408 0.94 1.65 -11.52
CA ASN A 408 0.51 1.06 -12.80
C ASN A 408 0.37 -0.46 -12.66
N THR A 409 -0.74 -0.92 -12.10
CA THR A 409 -1.01 -2.34 -11.86
C THR A 409 -2.47 -2.68 -12.18
N LEU A 410 -2.76 -3.97 -12.37
CA LEU A 410 -4.11 -4.48 -12.52
C LEU A 410 -4.91 -4.29 -11.22
N ASP A 411 -5.97 -3.49 -11.28
CA ASP A 411 -6.99 -3.39 -10.24
C ASP A 411 -8.36 -3.77 -10.82
N MET A 412 -8.91 -4.90 -10.35
CA MET A 412 -10.21 -5.39 -10.84
C MET A 412 -11.39 -4.47 -10.48
N LYS A 413 -11.26 -3.60 -9.47
CA LYS A 413 -12.28 -2.57 -9.17
C LYS A 413 -12.30 -1.48 -10.23
N ILE A 414 -11.13 -1.08 -10.74
CA ILE A 414 -11.02 -0.17 -11.89
C ILE A 414 -11.59 -0.87 -13.13
N GLN A 415 -11.21 -2.13 -13.38
CA GLN A 415 -11.72 -2.88 -14.54
C GLN A 415 -13.24 -3.10 -14.47
N TYR A 416 -13.80 -3.24 -13.27
CA TYR A 416 -15.24 -3.34 -13.07
C TYR A 416 -16.00 -2.10 -13.57
N LEU A 417 -15.43 -0.90 -13.36
CA LEU A 417 -15.97 0.37 -13.85
C LEU A 417 -15.74 0.54 -15.36
N THR A 418 -14.52 0.30 -15.85
CA THR A 418 -14.14 0.59 -17.24
C THR A 418 -14.85 -0.30 -18.24
N THR A 419 -15.05 -1.57 -17.90
CA THR A 419 -15.83 -2.51 -18.72
C THR A 419 -17.33 -2.22 -18.75
N ARG A 420 -17.81 -1.34 -17.86
CA ARG A 420 -19.21 -0.88 -17.83
C ARG A 420 -19.39 0.48 -18.49
N GLY A 421 -18.35 1.05 -19.09
CA GLY A 421 -18.41 2.30 -19.83
C GLY A 421 -18.08 3.55 -19.01
N PHE A 422 -17.49 3.42 -17.82
CA PHE A 422 -16.92 4.55 -17.09
C PHE A 422 -15.45 4.74 -17.46
N ALA A 423 -14.99 5.99 -17.56
CA ALA A 423 -13.57 6.28 -17.45
C ALA A 423 -13.17 6.27 -15.97
N VAL A 424 -11.89 5.98 -15.68
CA VAL A 424 -11.32 6.14 -14.34
C VAL A 424 -10.08 7.03 -14.42
N CYS A 425 -9.97 7.98 -13.49
CA CYS A 425 -8.81 8.85 -13.36
C CYS A 425 -8.23 8.68 -11.95
N ASP A 426 -7.16 7.91 -11.85
CA ASP A 426 -6.50 7.57 -10.59
C ASP A 426 -5.30 8.51 -10.37
N VAL A 427 -5.43 9.42 -9.41
CA VAL A 427 -4.59 10.63 -9.32
C VAL A 427 -3.47 10.44 -8.30
N ASN A 428 -2.22 10.63 -8.75
CA ASN A 428 -1.07 10.79 -7.87
C ASN A 428 -0.92 12.27 -7.49
N TYR A 429 -1.72 12.71 -6.53
CA TYR A 429 -1.76 14.09 -6.04
C TYR A 429 -0.48 14.50 -5.31
N ARG A 430 -0.21 15.80 -5.16
CA ARG A 430 0.92 16.30 -4.34
C ARG A 430 0.86 15.69 -2.94
N GLY A 431 1.91 14.99 -2.54
CA GLY A 431 1.89 14.08 -1.39
C GLY A 431 2.25 12.63 -1.76
N SER A 432 1.85 12.20 -2.95
CA SER A 432 2.18 10.87 -3.46
C SER A 432 3.69 10.67 -3.62
N THR A 433 4.12 9.43 -3.44
CA THR A 433 5.49 8.97 -3.67
C THR A 433 5.68 8.52 -5.12
N GLY A 434 6.94 8.40 -5.59
CA GLY A 434 7.23 8.17 -7.01
C GLY A 434 7.65 9.42 -7.78
N PHE A 435 7.59 10.59 -7.15
CA PHE A 435 7.79 11.90 -7.78
C PHE A 435 8.82 12.77 -7.04
N GLY A 436 9.60 12.17 -6.13
CA GLY A 436 10.64 12.82 -5.35
C GLY A 436 10.13 13.46 -4.06
N THR A 437 11.05 13.63 -3.12
CA THR A 437 10.84 14.19 -1.78
C THR A 437 10.22 15.57 -1.81
N VAL A 438 10.58 16.43 -2.77
CA VAL A 438 9.99 17.77 -2.93
C VAL A 438 8.49 17.67 -3.25
N PHE A 439 8.09 16.82 -4.20
CA PHE A 439 6.67 16.63 -4.56
C PHE A 439 5.87 16.02 -3.42
N ARG A 440 6.42 15.00 -2.75
CA ARG A 440 5.87 14.40 -1.53
C ARG A 440 5.64 15.46 -0.44
N ASN A 441 6.65 16.27 -0.17
CA ASN A 441 6.62 17.25 0.93
C ASN A 441 5.75 18.48 0.63
N MET A 442 5.29 18.70 -0.62
CA MET A 442 4.32 19.77 -0.92
C MET A 442 3.02 19.62 -0.13
N LEU A 443 2.67 18.39 0.29
CA LEU A 443 1.48 18.14 1.10
C LEU A 443 1.64 18.58 2.56
N ARG A 444 2.87 18.64 3.09
CA ARG A 444 3.11 19.09 4.47
C ARG A 444 2.52 20.48 4.66
N ARG A 445 1.80 20.67 5.77
CA ARG A 445 1.02 21.87 6.11
C ARG A 445 -0.13 22.20 5.16
N ASN A 446 -0.33 21.45 4.08
CA ASN A 446 -1.27 21.74 3.00
C ASN A 446 -2.26 20.59 2.70
N TRP A 447 -2.34 19.57 3.56
CA TRP A 447 -3.31 18.47 3.40
C TRP A 447 -4.75 19.00 3.41
N GLY A 448 -5.57 18.54 2.46
CA GLY A 448 -6.91 19.05 2.16
C GLY A 448 -6.95 20.35 1.36
N ILE A 449 -5.80 20.84 0.89
CA ILE A 449 -5.65 22.07 0.10
C ILE A 449 -5.05 21.76 -1.26
N VAL A 450 -3.78 21.33 -1.30
CA VAL A 450 -3.04 21.15 -2.55
C VAL A 450 -3.46 19.88 -3.30
N ASP A 451 -3.60 18.79 -2.56
CA ASP A 451 -4.18 17.52 -3.01
C ASP A 451 -5.61 17.70 -3.52
N ARG A 452 -6.42 18.48 -2.80
CA ARG A 452 -7.77 18.86 -3.23
C ARG A 452 -7.76 19.63 -4.55
N ASN A 453 -6.87 20.61 -4.68
CA ASN A 453 -6.72 21.37 -5.92
C ASN A 453 -6.31 20.45 -7.07
N ASP A 454 -5.45 19.46 -6.81
CA ASP A 454 -5.03 18.49 -7.82
C ASP A 454 -6.21 17.65 -8.33
N MET A 455 -7.11 17.21 -7.44
CA MET A 455 -8.34 16.51 -7.84
C MET A 455 -9.26 17.39 -8.70
N ILE A 456 -9.44 18.67 -8.34
CA ILE A 456 -10.28 19.62 -9.09
C ILE A 456 -9.66 19.91 -10.47
N ASN A 457 -8.35 20.08 -10.53
CA ASN A 457 -7.63 20.38 -11.77
C ASN A 457 -7.55 19.15 -12.69
N ALA A 458 -7.45 17.93 -12.15
CA ALA A 458 -7.57 16.70 -12.93
C ALA A 458 -8.93 16.61 -13.63
N ALA A 459 -10.02 16.84 -12.88
CA ALA A 459 -11.38 16.88 -13.42
C ALA A 459 -11.54 17.95 -14.51
N SER A 460 -11.07 19.17 -14.22
CA SER A 460 -11.15 20.30 -15.15
C SER A 460 -10.32 20.05 -16.42
N TYR A 461 -9.16 19.42 -16.29
CA TYR A 461 -8.31 19.04 -17.42
C TYR A 461 -9.03 18.06 -18.35
N LEU A 462 -9.60 16.98 -17.80
CA LEU A 462 -10.36 15.99 -18.59
C LEU A 462 -11.54 16.62 -19.35
N ILE A 463 -12.25 17.55 -18.72
CA ILE A 463 -13.33 18.31 -19.36
C ILE A 463 -12.78 19.17 -20.51
N SER A 464 -11.69 19.91 -20.26
CA SER A 464 -11.08 20.79 -21.27
C SER A 464 -10.58 20.02 -22.50
N GLN A 465 -10.09 18.80 -22.29
CA GLN A 465 -9.63 17.89 -23.34
C GLN A 465 -10.80 17.14 -24.02
N LYS A 466 -12.05 17.39 -23.61
CA LYS A 466 -13.26 16.70 -24.10
C LYS A 466 -13.15 15.18 -24.00
N ARG A 467 -12.52 14.68 -22.93
CA ARG A 467 -12.33 13.24 -22.70
C ARG A 467 -13.49 12.60 -21.92
N VAL A 468 -14.28 13.41 -21.21
CA VAL A 468 -15.34 12.98 -20.29
C VAL A 468 -16.53 13.93 -20.38
N ASP A 469 -17.73 13.44 -20.05
CA ASP A 469 -18.93 14.28 -20.00
C ASP A 469 -18.84 15.24 -18.78
N PRO A 470 -18.87 16.56 -18.99
CA PRO A 470 -18.75 17.55 -17.92
C PRO A 470 -19.88 17.52 -16.89
N LYS A 471 -20.97 16.78 -17.16
CA LYS A 471 -22.10 16.60 -16.24
C LYS A 471 -22.10 15.25 -15.55
N ARG A 472 -21.08 14.40 -15.78
CA ARG A 472 -21.03 13.03 -15.27
C ARG A 472 -19.69 12.70 -14.61
N LEU A 473 -19.27 13.55 -13.68
CA LEU A 473 -18.09 13.32 -12.86
C LEU A 473 -18.49 12.74 -11.51
N CYS A 474 -17.87 11.62 -11.16
CA CYS A 474 -17.95 11.00 -9.85
C CYS A 474 -16.58 11.02 -9.19
N ILE A 475 -16.53 10.92 -7.86
CA ILE A 475 -15.28 10.81 -7.11
C ILE A 475 -15.39 9.73 -6.05
N MET A 476 -14.31 8.99 -5.81
CA MET A 476 -14.26 8.00 -4.75
C MET A 476 -12.90 7.97 -4.07
N GLY A 477 -12.88 7.45 -2.86
CA GLY A 477 -11.67 7.28 -2.09
C GLY A 477 -11.91 6.48 -0.82
N SER A 478 -10.83 5.91 -0.30
CA SER A 478 -10.84 5.11 0.92
C SER A 478 -9.91 5.70 1.97
N SER A 479 -10.26 5.59 3.25
CA SER A 479 -9.41 6.09 4.36
C SER A 479 -9.08 7.59 4.17
N ALA A 480 -7.79 7.97 4.10
CA ALA A 480 -7.36 9.34 3.76
C ALA A 480 -7.83 9.81 2.37
N GLY A 481 -8.02 8.91 1.40
CA GLY A 481 -8.66 9.24 0.13
C GLY A 481 -10.15 9.59 0.30
N GLY A 482 -10.78 9.04 1.34
CA GLY A 482 -12.10 9.43 1.83
C GLY A 482 -12.13 10.84 2.41
N TYR A 483 -11.05 11.27 3.08
CA TYR A 483 -10.90 12.67 3.46
C TYR A 483 -10.74 13.58 2.24
N LEU A 484 -9.84 13.22 1.32
CA LEU A 484 -9.58 14.01 0.12
C LEU A 484 -10.83 14.18 -0.75
N LEU A 485 -11.63 13.12 -0.95
CA LEU A 485 -12.88 13.26 -1.70
C LEU A 485 -13.86 14.23 -1.02
N LEU A 486 -14.00 14.15 0.31
CA LEU A 486 -14.90 15.00 1.07
C LEU A 486 -14.44 16.46 1.05
N ALA A 487 -13.14 16.69 1.24
CA ALA A 487 -12.52 18.01 1.12
C ALA A 487 -12.72 18.60 -0.30
N THR A 488 -12.69 17.74 -1.32
CA THR A 488 -12.90 18.13 -2.73
C THR A 488 -14.35 18.54 -3.00
N ILE A 489 -15.33 17.70 -2.66
CA ILE A 489 -16.74 18.01 -2.94
C ILE A 489 -17.31 19.15 -2.09
N LEU A 490 -16.68 19.47 -0.94
CA LEU A 490 -17.02 20.64 -0.15
C LEU A 490 -16.59 21.97 -0.81
N LYS A 491 -15.63 21.94 -1.74
CA LYS A 491 -15.08 23.14 -2.40
C LYS A 491 -15.27 23.14 -3.92
N SER A 492 -15.95 22.15 -4.47
CA SER A 492 -16.20 22.04 -5.91
C SER A 492 -17.60 21.50 -6.19
N ASN A 493 -18.28 22.11 -7.16
CA ASN A 493 -19.57 21.69 -7.67
C ASN A 493 -19.46 20.83 -8.96
N LEU A 494 -18.25 20.40 -9.34
CA LEU A 494 -18.02 19.59 -10.54
C LEU A 494 -18.58 18.17 -10.42
N PHE A 495 -18.61 17.61 -9.21
CA PHE A 495 -18.92 16.20 -8.98
C PHE A 495 -20.41 16.00 -8.74
N SER A 496 -21.02 15.10 -9.52
CA SER A 496 -22.44 14.73 -9.42
C SER A 496 -22.73 13.69 -8.34
N ALA A 497 -21.73 12.89 -7.96
CA ALA A 497 -21.84 11.88 -6.91
C ALA A 497 -20.47 11.50 -6.35
N ALA A 498 -20.45 10.98 -5.12
CA ALA A 498 -19.24 10.46 -4.51
C ALA A 498 -19.45 9.12 -3.77
N ALA A 499 -18.38 8.35 -3.58
CA ALA A 499 -18.38 7.14 -2.77
C ALA A 499 -17.21 7.13 -1.79
N SER A 500 -17.50 7.06 -0.50
CA SER A 500 -16.52 7.08 0.60
C SER A 500 -16.47 5.74 1.30
N LEU A 501 -15.29 5.11 1.31
CA LEU A 501 -15.05 3.83 1.96
C LEU A 501 -14.22 4.08 3.23
N TYR A 502 -14.81 3.88 4.42
CA TYR A 502 -14.18 4.13 5.73
C TYR A 502 -13.35 5.44 5.77
N GLY A 503 -13.94 6.49 5.18
CA GLY A 503 -13.25 7.75 4.94
C GLY A 503 -13.18 8.64 6.17
N VAL A 504 -12.00 9.25 6.38
CA VAL A 504 -11.79 10.24 7.44
C VAL A 504 -12.60 11.52 7.16
N SER A 505 -13.28 12.04 8.17
CA SER A 505 -14.06 13.29 8.08
C SER A 505 -13.93 14.21 9.28
N ASP A 506 -13.46 13.70 10.41
CA ASP A 506 -13.15 14.46 11.62
C ASP A 506 -11.65 14.40 11.90
N LEU A 507 -10.93 15.47 11.54
CA LEU A 507 -9.48 15.55 11.79
C LEU A 507 -9.17 15.83 13.26
N ILE A 508 -10.11 16.40 14.02
CA ILE A 508 -9.92 16.61 15.47
C ILE A 508 -10.03 15.28 16.20
N GLY A 509 -11.04 14.48 15.84
CA GLY A 509 -11.18 13.10 16.28
C GLY A 509 -9.92 12.31 15.95
N LEU A 510 -9.46 12.37 14.69
CA LEU A 510 -8.23 11.70 14.25
C LEU A 510 -7.00 12.18 15.02
N ALA A 511 -6.87 13.48 15.35
CA ALA A 511 -5.74 13.99 16.12
C ALA A 511 -5.76 13.56 17.61
N LYS A 512 -6.95 13.25 18.15
CA LYS A 512 -7.12 12.83 19.55
C LYS A 512 -7.01 11.33 19.74
N ASP A 513 -7.44 10.57 18.75
CA ASP A 513 -7.66 9.13 18.81
C ASP A 513 -7.02 8.50 17.56
N THR A 514 -5.69 8.48 17.53
CA THR A 514 -4.88 7.82 16.51
C THR A 514 -3.87 6.90 17.19
N HIS A 515 -3.48 5.84 16.51
CA HIS A 515 -2.45 4.92 16.99
C HIS A 515 -1.08 5.60 16.98
N LYS A 516 -0.17 5.12 17.84
CA LYS A 516 1.16 5.72 18.05
C LYS A 516 1.90 6.03 16.74
N PHE A 517 1.90 5.09 15.79
CA PHE A 517 2.62 5.25 14.51
C PHE A 517 2.24 6.50 13.70
N GLU A 518 0.99 6.97 13.76
CA GLU A 518 0.54 8.16 13.01
C GLU A 518 0.34 9.41 13.88
N LEU A 519 0.66 9.34 15.18
CA LEU A 519 0.42 10.42 16.13
C LEU A 519 1.11 11.74 15.70
N GLY A 520 2.33 11.66 15.18
CA GLY A 520 3.07 12.80 14.64
C GLY A 520 2.67 13.24 13.23
N TYR A 521 1.98 12.38 12.49
CA TYR A 521 1.79 12.58 11.05
C TYR A 521 0.86 13.75 10.74
N ASN A 522 -0.26 13.83 11.46
CA ASN A 522 -1.21 14.92 11.33
C ASN A 522 -0.59 16.28 11.68
N GLU A 523 0.35 16.32 12.62
CA GLU A 523 1.08 17.54 12.97
C GLU A 523 1.87 18.09 11.77
N GLN A 524 2.50 17.21 11.00
CA GLN A 524 3.22 17.60 9.79
C GLN A 524 2.30 18.01 8.65
N LEU A 525 1.21 17.27 8.44
CA LEU A 525 0.28 17.51 7.33
C LEU A 525 -0.61 18.74 7.54
N ILE A 526 -0.95 19.05 8.79
CA ILE A 526 -1.93 20.09 9.14
C ILE A 526 -1.30 21.17 9.99
N GLY A 527 -0.92 20.83 11.22
CA GLY A 527 -0.80 21.79 12.32
C GLY A 527 -0.47 21.09 13.64
N LYS A 528 0.27 21.70 14.57
CA LYS A 528 0.44 21.13 15.90
C LYS A 528 -0.90 21.17 16.67
N PHE A 529 -1.38 20.04 17.19
CA PHE A 529 -2.62 19.98 17.96
C PHE A 529 -2.31 19.85 19.47
N PRO A 530 -3.02 20.56 20.37
CA PRO A 530 -4.20 21.41 20.15
C PRO A 530 -3.92 22.88 19.79
N GLU A 531 -2.66 23.32 19.72
CA GLU A 531 -2.27 24.72 19.52
C GLU A 531 -2.85 25.34 18.24
N GLU A 532 -2.91 24.56 17.16
CA GLU A 532 -3.43 24.95 15.85
C GLU A 532 -4.79 24.29 15.54
N LYS A 533 -5.59 24.00 16.57
CA LYS A 533 -6.95 23.40 16.45
C LYS A 533 -7.83 24.07 15.39
N ALA A 534 -7.69 25.37 15.19
CA ALA A 534 -8.42 26.11 14.16
C ALA A 534 -8.15 25.57 12.74
N LEU A 535 -6.93 25.10 12.42
CA LEU A 535 -6.62 24.48 11.14
C LEU A 535 -7.35 23.14 10.97
N TYR A 536 -7.44 22.35 12.04
CA TYR A 536 -8.19 21.09 12.05
C TYR A 536 -9.69 21.32 11.84
N GLU A 537 -10.30 22.28 12.55
CA GLU A 537 -11.72 22.67 12.36
C GLU A 537 -11.96 23.21 10.95
N GLN A 538 -11.05 24.04 10.42
CA GLN A 538 -11.15 24.59 9.08
C GLN A 538 -11.13 23.48 8.01
N ARG A 539 -10.36 22.42 8.22
CA ARG A 539 -10.11 21.38 7.21
C ARG A 539 -10.93 20.11 7.39
N SER A 540 -11.60 19.91 8.53
CA SER A 540 -12.42 18.72 8.81
C SER A 540 -13.76 18.77 8.10
N PRO A 541 -14.10 17.83 7.18
CA PRO A 541 -15.42 17.79 6.56
C PRO A 541 -16.60 17.83 7.53
N LEU A 542 -16.45 17.22 8.70
CA LEU A 542 -17.50 17.17 9.74
C LEU A 542 -17.82 18.54 10.34
N SER A 543 -16.92 19.52 10.23
CA SER A 543 -17.16 20.91 10.63
C SER A 543 -17.90 21.74 9.58
N HIS A 544 -18.06 21.21 8.35
CA HIS A 544 -18.70 21.90 7.21
C HIS A 544 -19.88 21.11 6.65
N LEU A 545 -20.57 20.36 7.51
CA LEU A 545 -21.73 19.54 7.13
C LEU A 545 -22.84 20.37 6.47
N ASP A 546 -22.95 21.66 6.79
CA ASP A 546 -23.89 22.64 6.21
C ASP A 546 -23.59 22.96 4.73
N GLN A 547 -22.34 22.86 4.30
CA GLN A 547 -21.90 23.05 2.92
C GLN A 547 -22.03 21.78 2.06
N LEU A 548 -22.03 20.60 2.69
CA LEU A 548 -22.12 19.33 1.96
C LEU A 548 -23.47 19.19 1.24
N SER A 549 -23.43 19.12 -0.09
CA SER A 549 -24.62 19.05 -0.98
C SER A 549 -24.51 18.02 -2.09
N THR A 550 -23.33 17.46 -2.33
CA THR A 550 -23.11 16.37 -3.28
C THR A 550 -23.67 15.05 -2.73
N PRO A 551 -24.38 14.24 -3.53
CA PRO A 551 -24.77 12.88 -3.15
C PRO A 551 -23.58 11.99 -2.80
N VAL A 552 -23.62 11.29 -1.66
CA VAL A 552 -22.54 10.39 -1.23
C VAL A 552 -23.07 9.03 -0.79
N ALA A 553 -22.44 7.95 -1.25
CA ALA A 553 -22.58 6.61 -0.68
C ALA A 553 -21.43 6.30 0.29
N PHE A 554 -21.76 5.86 1.50
CA PHE A 554 -20.82 5.50 2.54
C PHE A 554 -20.78 3.99 2.73
N PHE A 555 -19.57 3.43 2.81
CA PHE A 555 -19.30 2.03 3.09
C PHE A 555 -18.35 1.96 4.27
N HIS A 556 -18.67 1.24 5.34
CA HIS A 556 -17.87 1.27 6.57
C HIS A 556 -17.89 -0.07 7.31
N GLY A 557 -16.76 -0.45 7.91
CA GLY A 557 -16.67 -1.57 8.83
C GLY A 557 -17.26 -1.19 10.19
N GLU A 558 -17.91 -2.12 10.88
CA GLU A 558 -18.44 -1.86 12.22
C GLU A 558 -17.33 -1.78 13.27
N GLU A 559 -16.26 -2.55 13.09
CA GLU A 559 -15.16 -2.73 14.05
C GLU A 559 -13.90 -1.98 13.60
N ASP A 560 -14.04 -0.80 12.99
CA ASP A 560 -12.93 0.01 12.47
C ASP A 560 -12.21 0.77 13.62
N PRO A 561 -10.96 0.40 13.99
CA PRO A 561 -10.23 1.06 15.07
C PRO A 561 -9.49 2.31 14.60
N VAL A 562 -9.42 2.57 13.29
CA VAL A 562 -8.65 3.68 12.69
C VAL A 562 -9.55 4.87 12.42
N VAL A 563 -10.74 4.62 11.85
CA VAL A 563 -11.75 5.64 11.56
C VAL A 563 -13.07 5.21 12.19
N PRO A 564 -13.53 5.85 13.27
CA PRO A 564 -14.78 5.47 13.91
C PRO A 564 -15.99 5.58 12.96
N LEU A 565 -16.82 4.53 12.93
CA LEU A 565 -18.08 4.46 12.16
C LEU A 565 -18.98 5.70 12.36
N THR A 566 -18.95 6.27 13.56
CA THR A 566 -19.72 7.47 13.95
C THR A 566 -19.54 8.63 12.97
N GLN A 567 -18.35 8.79 12.38
CA GLN A 567 -18.05 9.81 11.39
C GLN A 567 -18.92 9.65 10.12
N SER A 568 -18.97 8.45 9.55
CA SER A 568 -19.81 8.17 8.38
C SER A 568 -21.29 8.27 8.70
N MET A 569 -21.72 7.86 9.91
CA MET A 569 -23.11 8.05 10.35
C MET A 569 -23.51 9.52 10.43
N GLN A 570 -22.63 10.40 10.92
CA GLN A 570 -22.91 11.84 11.02
C GLN A 570 -23.05 12.49 9.63
N LEU A 571 -22.17 12.18 8.69
CA LEU A 571 -22.25 12.65 7.29
C LEU A 571 -23.52 12.15 6.60
N TYR A 572 -23.80 10.85 6.69
CA TYR A 572 -25.02 10.24 6.15
C TYR A 572 -26.27 10.90 6.71
N LYS A 573 -26.34 11.10 8.04
CA LYS A 573 -27.48 11.76 8.69
C LYS A 573 -27.65 13.20 8.21
N ALA A 574 -26.55 13.95 8.06
CA ALA A 574 -26.60 15.33 7.57
C ALA A 574 -27.17 15.42 6.13
N LEU A 575 -26.66 14.59 5.21
CA LEU A 575 -27.17 14.51 3.83
C LEU A 575 -28.65 14.07 3.80
N LYS A 576 -29.01 13.06 4.59
CA LYS A 576 -30.38 12.56 4.70
C LYS A 576 -31.34 13.67 5.15
N MET A 577 -31.00 14.43 6.19
CA MET A 577 -31.84 15.53 6.70
C MET A 577 -31.99 16.69 5.71
N LYS A 578 -30.98 16.92 4.86
CA LYS A 578 -31.03 17.95 3.80
C LYS A 578 -31.82 17.56 2.57
N GLY A 579 -32.34 16.33 2.50
CA GLY A 579 -33.01 15.83 1.28
C GLY A 579 -32.04 15.50 0.15
N VAL A 580 -30.73 15.41 0.41
CA VAL A 580 -29.74 15.02 -0.59
C VAL A 580 -29.69 13.48 -0.68
N PRO A 581 -29.64 12.88 -1.88
CA PRO A 581 -29.51 11.43 -2.01
C PRO A 581 -28.24 10.90 -1.33
N THR A 582 -28.38 9.86 -0.52
CA THR A 582 -27.24 9.26 0.20
C THR A 582 -27.53 7.81 0.58
N SER A 583 -26.47 7.04 0.84
CA SER A 583 -26.56 5.66 1.31
C SER A 583 -25.50 5.42 2.38
N LEU A 584 -25.79 4.56 3.35
CA LEU A 584 -24.82 4.05 4.31
C LEU A 584 -24.96 2.52 4.36
N THR A 585 -23.87 1.82 4.07
CA THR A 585 -23.76 0.36 4.22
C THR A 585 -22.70 0.07 5.27
N VAL A 586 -23.11 -0.58 6.36
CA VAL A 586 -22.22 -0.99 7.47
C VAL A 586 -22.00 -2.49 7.38
N PHE A 587 -20.76 -2.94 7.55
CA PHE A 587 -20.35 -4.33 7.47
C PHE A 587 -19.92 -4.86 8.85
N PRO A 588 -20.76 -5.65 9.53
CA PRO A 588 -20.39 -6.32 10.78
C PRO A 588 -19.17 -7.24 10.61
N GLY A 589 -18.25 -7.25 11.59
CA GLY A 589 -17.02 -8.05 11.56
C GLY A 589 -15.93 -7.54 10.61
N GLU A 590 -16.17 -6.45 9.88
CA GLU A 590 -15.13 -5.77 9.12
C GLU A 590 -14.58 -4.57 9.91
N ALA A 591 -13.28 -4.36 9.79
CA ALA A 591 -12.55 -3.24 10.38
C ALA A 591 -12.13 -2.23 9.31
N HIS A 592 -11.07 -1.44 9.57
CA HIS A 592 -10.44 -0.59 8.56
C HIS A 592 -9.91 -1.45 7.40
N GLY A 593 -10.34 -1.14 6.17
CA GLY A 593 -9.97 -1.91 4.98
C GLY A 593 -10.63 -3.31 4.93
N PHE A 594 -11.64 -3.47 4.08
CA PHE A 594 -12.43 -4.70 3.99
C PHE A 594 -11.59 -5.93 3.60
N LYS A 595 -11.60 -6.96 4.45
CA LYS A 595 -10.88 -8.22 4.24
C LYS A 595 -11.75 -9.24 3.54
N GLY A 596 -12.99 -9.41 4.01
CA GLY A 596 -13.93 -10.41 3.53
C GLY A 596 -14.43 -10.11 2.12
N SER A 597 -14.71 -11.19 1.38
CA SER A 597 -15.25 -11.07 0.02
C SER A 597 -16.59 -10.37 0.01
N PHE A 598 -17.50 -10.69 0.93
CA PHE A 598 -18.85 -10.12 0.98
C PHE A 598 -18.84 -8.58 1.01
N ALA A 599 -18.10 -7.97 1.95
CA ALA A 599 -18.03 -6.52 2.06
C ALA A 599 -17.41 -5.87 0.82
N ASN A 600 -16.38 -6.48 0.24
CA ASN A 600 -15.78 -6.02 -1.01
C ASN A 600 -16.74 -6.11 -2.21
N GLU A 601 -17.48 -7.21 -2.33
CA GLU A 601 -18.44 -7.47 -3.42
C GLU A 601 -19.65 -6.50 -3.35
N VAL A 602 -20.22 -6.34 -2.16
CA VAL A 602 -21.33 -5.39 -1.93
C VAL A 602 -20.88 -3.96 -2.15
N THR A 603 -19.67 -3.60 -1.70
CA THR A 603 -19.11 -2.26 -1.94
C THR A 603 -18.93 -1.99 -3.44
N MET A 604 -18.37 -2.95 -4.19
CA MET A 604 -18.08 -2.77 -5.61
C MET A 604 -19.34 -2.59 -6.46
N SER A 605 -20.33 -3.46 -6.28
CA SER A 605 -21.63 -3.28 -6.93
C SER A 605 -22.36 -2.02 -6.43
N GLY A 606 -22.23 -1.71 -5.14
CA GLY A 606 -22.87 -0.57 -4.48
C GLY A 606 -22.45 0.78 -5.04
N PHE A 607 -21.15 1.09 -5.11
CA PHE A 607 -20.72 2.39 -5.63
C PHE A 607 -21.09 2.56 -7.11
N TYR A 608 -20.97 1.51 -7.91
CA TYR A 608 -21.33 1.56 -9.34
C TYR A 608 -22.82 1.84 -9.50
N TYR A 609 -23.66 1.11 -8.76
CA TYR A 609 -25.08 1.31 -8.76
C TYR A 609 -25.44 2.74 -8.34
N PHE A 610 -24.88 3.22 -7.23
CA PHE A 610 -25.10 4.58 -6.74
C PHE A 610 -24.75 5.64 -7.81
N PHE A 611 -23.59 5.52 -8.45
CA PHE A 611 -23.18 6.43 -9.52
C PHE A 611 -24.15 6.41 -10.70
N CYS A 612 -24.52 5.23 -11.21
CA CYS A 612 -25.51 5.13 -12.28
C CYS A 612 -26.83 5.83 -11.93
N ARG A 613 -27.32 5.67 -10.70
CA ARG A 613 -28.56 6.31 -10.24
C ARG A 613 -28.46 7.83 -10.17
N MET A 614 -27.33 8.37 -9.71
CA MET A 614 -27.11 9.81 -9.65
C MET A 614 -26.93 10.43 -11.05
N LEU A 615 -26.30 9.71 -11.96
CA LEU A 615 -26.07 10.13 -13.34
C LEU A 615 -27.29 9.89 -14.27
N GLY A 616 -28.33 9.21 -13.77
CA GLY A 616 -29.51 8.87 -14.56
C GLY A 616 -29.23 7.87 -15.69
N ILE A 617 -28.26 6.97 -15.46
CA ILE A 617 -27.86 5.86 -16.32
C ILE A 617 -28.55 4.58 -15.81
N LYS A 618 -29.07 3.74 -16.71
CA LYS A 618 -29.60 2.42 -16.32
C LYS A 618 -28.44 1.50 -15.96
N PRO A 619 -28.31 1.03 -14.71
CA PRO A 619 -27.19 0.18 -14.32
C PRO A 619 -27.32 -1.19 -14.97
N SER A 620 -26.19 -1.81 -15.33
CA SER A 620 -26.14 -3.17 -15.89
C SER A 620 -26.16 -4.28 -14.83
N VAL A 621 -26.06 -3.90 -13.55
CA VAL A 621 -26.19 -4.80 -12.40
C VAL A 621 -27.09 -4.17 -11.33
N GLU A 622 -27.79 -5.00 -10.56
CA GLU A 622 -28.52 -4.55 -9.38
C GLU A 622 -27.60 -4.49 -8.16
N SER A 623 -28.01 -3.74 -7.13
CA SER A 623 -27.32 -3.67 -5.85
C SER A 623 -28.30 -3.65 -4.69
N GLN A 624 -27.86 -4.15 -3.53
CA GLN A 624 -28.65 -4.21 -2.31
C GLN A 624 -28.58 -2.92 -1.47
N ILE A 625 -27.77 -1.93 -1.88
CA ILE A 625 -27.63 -0.68 -1.12
C ILE A 625 -28.96 0.08 -1.07
N GLN A 626 -29.25 0.66 0.09
CA GLN A 626 -30.44 1.49 0.28
C GLN A 626 -30.09 2.96 0.06
N ILE A 627 -30.74 3.59 -0.93
CA ILE A 627 -30.52 5.00 -1.25
C ILE A 627 -31.69 5.83 -0.73
N GLU A 628 -31.40 6.68 0.24
CA GLU A 628 -32.33 7.67 0.79
C GLU A 628 -32.49 8.86 -0.15
N ASN A 629 -33.60 9.58 -0.04
CA ASN A 629 -33.91 10.80 -0.81
C ASN A 629 -33.81 10.66 -2.34
N LEU A 630 -33.84 9.43 -2.88
CA LEU A 630 -33.83 9.20 -4.32
C LEU A 630 -35.14 9.66 -4.95
N SER A 631 -35.08 10.61 -5.91
CA SER A 631 -36.28 11.16 -6.55
C SER A 631 -37.03 10.11 -7.38
N LYS A 632 -38.34 10.32 -7.63
CA LYS A 632 -39.13 9.42 -8.50
C LYS A 632 -38.54 9.27 -9.90
N SER A 633 -38.03 10.35 -10.49
CA SER A 633 -37.38 10.30 -11.82
C SER A 633 -36.12 9.42 -11.81
N GLN A 634 -35.35 9.44 -10.72
CA GLN A 634 -34.20 8.57 -10.51
C GLN A 634 -34.63 7.13 -10.18
N LYS A 635 -35.86 6.92 -9.68
CA LYS A 635 -36.50 5.60 -9.50
C LYS A 635 -36.99 4.99 -10.81
N GLU A 636 -37.64 5.76 -11.68
CA GLU A 636 -38.35 5.24 -12.84
C GLU A 636 -37.46 4.82 -14.00
N LYS A 637 -36.28 5.42 -14.20
CA LYS A 637 -35.30 4.96 -15.20
C LYS A 637 -34.78 3.52 -14.96
N SER A 638 -35.20 2.86 -13.87
CA SER A 638 -34.85 1.46 -13.56
C SER A 638 -35.83 0.43 -14.09
N ARG A 639 -37.10 0.78 -14.37
CA ARG A 639 -38.08 -0.14 -14.97
C ARG A 639 -37.95 -0.06 -16.48
#